data_AF-A0A945ISW0-F1
#
_entry.id   AF-A0A945ISW0-F1
#
_cell.length_a   1.000
_cell.length_b   1.000
_cell.length_c   1.000
_cell.angle_alpha   90.00
_cell.angle_beta   90.00
_cell.angle_gamma   90.00
#
_symmetry.space_group_name_H-M   'P 1'
#
loop_
_entity.id
_entity.type
_entity.pdbx_description
1 polymer ?
#
loop_
_entity_poly.entity_id
_entity_poly.type
_entity_poly.pdbx_seq_one_letter_code
_entity_poly.pdbx_strand_id
1 'polypeptide(L)'
;MEVLPGQRLAGLSDLEAMRRRGNRAALIAGDAVVSYVELVTRVEQRRDELGPDRRLVTLRATNSIDTIVTYLACLSGGHVASIRSSAERDPFAEAASSDLHPDLAVLMSTSGSTGSAKAVRLSVGNVESNAVAIADALGLRFDDVAITSLPLHYCYGLSIVTSHLAVGAAVVVTDTSVVDTCFWNLVDRWGVTTLSGVPHSFDLIDRVSGDPLSAPSLRRVTQAGGRLAPAKVQRLSRLGRRHGWDFVVMYGQTEATARMATLEPQLVAGHPCSIGRPILGGAFRLTPMSPSDIPVELETDAAIGTVGEIVYSGPNVMLGYATCVEDLRRGRDIDQLHTGDIGRRLPNGLYEIVGRRSRFVKILGHRIDLEALEADLSRADVDVATAGTDDRVVIVAVGHADAVRQRLDALPVPASAVHVIEVEEIPRLPNGKVDTAAILELVDEPPAPHDEPCQTETPTEIFRDVLGVDIVRPHSTFASLGGDSLSYVEASIRLERVLGDLPDGWHVCPVAELDAYVPQRRRRFTTRIDTSVVVRAIGICIIVATHMRVARLAGGAHALLAVAGYNFARFQLAGAGASGAVRRGLATVGRVALPTSMWIGLQMLLVGGYSAGSLFLVNNYFGSAWRRDGRWEYWYFEAFVQVLLVLTLLFSIGPVRRLERRQPFAFAFVALLGATAVGLQLVEFGASYNNIFRPHTTVWFVLLGWAGHVAVTNRQRLLVTGVLMGATPLYFDRWQQALMVTVLVGALLWLPAVRVPRLAAPVFGVVAAASMVTFLIHWQIWPIYTNVFVREAAFLLTLATGVAVWATGRRVLRTAVVHAVGRRILRRPV
;
A
#
# COMPACT_ATOMS: atom_id res chain seq x y z
N MET A 1 32.63 -10.68 -33.11
CA MET A 1 31.32 -10.23 -33.62
C MET A 1 31.48 -8.76 -33.95
N GLU A 2 31.69 -8.43 -35.23
CA GLU A 2 31.92 -7.06 -35.68
C GLU A 2 30.70 -6.19 -35.37
N VAL A 3 30.93 -5.10 -34.63
CA VAL A 3 29.92 -4.07 -34.36
C VAL A 3 29.59 -3.39 -35.69
N LEU A 4 28.35 -3.54 -36.16
CA LEU A 4 27.88 -2.92 -37.40
C LEU A 4 28.17 -1.39 -37.37
N PRO A 5 28.81 -0.83 -38.41
CA PRO A 5 29.16 0.58 -38.47
C PRO A 5 27.87 1.42 -38.58
N GLY A 6 27.44 1.98 -37.45
CA GLY A 6 26.17 2.71 -37.28
C GLY A 6 25.64 2.70 -35.84
N GLN A 7 26.12 1.77 -35.00
CA GLN A 7 25.78 1.65 -33.57
C GLN A 7 26.88 2.22 -32.64
N ARG A 8 27.41 3.42 -32.91
CA ARG A 8 28.19 4.10 -31.86
C ARG A 8 27.23 4.50 -30.75
N LEU A 9 27.51 4.06 -29.52
CA LEU A 9 26.90 4.61 -28.31
C LEU A 9 27.02 6.13 -28.39
N ALA A 10 25.89 6.83 -28.31
CA ALA A 10 25.88 8.28 -28.32
C ALA A 10 26.08 8.77 -26.88
N GLY A 11 26.97 9.74 -26.69
CA GLY A 11 26.96 10.52 -25.46
C GLY A 11 25.58 11.13 -25.26
N LEU A 12 25.09 11.15 -24.03
CA LEU A 12 23.79 11.75 -23.68
C LEU A 12 23.78 13.27 -23.91
N SER A 13 24.97 13.87 -23.97
CA SER A 13 25.19 15.26 -24.35
C SER A 13 25.26 15.50 -25.87
N ASP A 14 25.44 14.46 -26.69
CA ASP A 14 25.51 14.54 -28.16
C ASP A 14 24.11 14.51 -28.79
N LEU A 15 23.48 15.68 -28.83
CA LEU A 15 22.13 15.87 -29.39
C LEU A 15 22.04 15.50 -30.87
N GLU A 16 23.11 15.67 -31.65
CA GLU A 16 23.11 15.29 -33.07
C GLU A 16 23.07 13.77 -33.23
N ALA A 17 23.85 13.04 -32.42
CA ALA A 17 23.81 11.59 -32.40
C ALA A 17 22.43 11.06 -31.96
N MET A 18 21.77 11.71 -31.00
CA MET A 18 20.39 11.41 -30.65
C MET A 18 19.43 11.72 -31.81
N ARG A 19 19.56 12.88 -32.46
CA ARG A 19 18.71 13.30 -33.59
C ARG A 19 18.82 12.36 -34.79
N ARG A 20 20.01 11.81 -35.06
CA ARG A 20 20.25 10.79 -36.11
C ARG A 20 19.40 9.52 -35.93
N ARG A 21 18.78 9.31 -34.77
CA ARG A 21 17.88 8.18 -34.52
C ARG A 21 16.47 8.36 -35.08
N GLY A 22 16.16 9.56 -35.59
CA GLY A 22 14.95 9.85 -36.36
C GLY A 22 13.67 9.75 -35.53
N ASN A 23 12.62 9.22 -36.16
CA ASN A 23 11.28 9.14 -35.58
C ASN A 23 11.07 7.93 -34.63
N ARG A 24 12.15 7.24 -34.23
CA ARG A 24 12.06 6.18 -33.22
C ARG A 24 11.58 6.75 -31.89
N ALA A 25 10.76 5.99 -31.17
CA ALA A 25 10.29 6.37 -29.84
C ALA A 25 11.48 6.51 -28.87
N ALA A 26 11.56 7.63 -28.18
CA ALA A 26 12.55 7.88 -27.12
C ALA A 26 11.87 7.84 -25.75
N LEU A 27 10.77 8.57 -25.58
CA LEU A 27 10.01 8.62 -24.34
C LEU A 27 8.53 8.38 -24.61
N ILE A 28 7.86 7.66 -23.71
CA ILE A 28 6.45 7.32 -23.82
C ILE A 28 5.77 7.66 -22.49
N ALA A 29 4.68 8.44 -22.47
CA ALA A 29 3.92 8.74 -21.26
C ALA A 29 2.42 8.58 -21.52
N GLY A 30 1.82 7.51 -20.97
CA GLY A 30 0.45 7.12 -21.29
C GLY A 30 0.31 6.76 -22.77
N ASP A 31 -0.40 7.60 -23.52
CA ASP A 31 -0.58 7.48 -24.98
C ASP A 31 0.32 8.43 -25.79
N ALA A 32 1.04 9.34 -25.13
CA ALA A 32 1.94 10.27 -25.78
C ALA A 32 3.28 9.60 -26.08
N VAL A 33 3.70 9.60 -27.34
CA VAL A 33 5.00 9.12 -27.79
C VAL A 33 5.83 10.32 -28.26
N VAL A 34 7.00 10.49 -27.66
CA VAL A 34 8.00 11.49 -28.06
C VAL A 34 9.12 10.76 -28.80
N SER A 35 9.30 11.13 -30.07
CA SER A 35 10.40 10.59 -30.89
C SER A 35 11.76 11.16 -30.49
N TYR A 36 12.87 10.57 -30.96
CA TYR A 36 14.20 11.14 -30.73
C TYR A 36 14.37 12.54 -31.33
N VAL A 37 13.85 12.80 -32.53
CA VAL A 37 13.88 14.15 -33.14
C VAL A 37 13.10 15.16 -32.30
N GLU A 38 11.92 14.76 -31.82
CA GLU A 38 11.10 15.61 -30.97
C GLU A 38 11.72 15.83 -29.59
N LEU A 39 12.31 14.79 -29.00
CA LEU A 39 13.05 14.88 -27.74
C LEU A 39 14.19 15.88 -27.87
N VAL A 40 15.02 15.78 -28.92
CA VAL A 40 16.13 16.71 -29.15
C VAL A 40 15.61 18.13 -29.34
N THR A 41 14.53 18.32 -30.10
CA THR A 41 13.92 19.65 -30.29
C THR A 41 13.46 20.26 -28.96
N ARG A 42 12.80 19.47 -28.11
CA ARG A 42 12.38 19.91 -26.76
C ARG A 42 13.58 20.21 -25.86
N VAL A 43 14.66 19.43 -25.97
CA VAL A 43 15.91 19.64 -25.22
C VAL A 43 16.61 20.93 -25.64
N GLU A 44 16.71 21.20 -26.94
CA GLU A 44 17.27 22.47 -27.46
C GLU A 44 16.44 23.66 -27.01
N GLN A 45 15.11 23.59 -27.12
CA GLN A 45 14.23 24.65 -26.63
C GLN A 45 14.42 24.88 -25.12
N ARG A 46 14.44 23.82 -24.30
CA ARG A 46 14.67 23.95 -22.86
C ARG A 46 16.07 24.47 -22.54
N ARG A 47 17.08 24.14 -23.33
CA ARG A 47 18.43 24.70 -23.20
C ARG A 47 18.43 26.20 -23.49
N ASP A 48 17.73 26.63 -24.54
CA ASP A 48 17.63 28.05 -24.88
C ASP A 48 16.85 28.83 -23.79
N GLU A 49 15.82 28.23 -23.19
CA GLU A 49 15.13 28.76 -22.00
C GLU A 49 16.05 28.87 -20.77
N LEU A 50 16.97 27.91 -20.61
CA LEU A 50 18.03 27.94 -19.58
C LEU A 50 19.20 28.87 -19.95
N GLY A 51 19.16 29.54 -21.10
CA GLY A 51 20.13 30.58 -21.49
C GLY A 51 21.57 30.08 -21.69
N PRO A 52 22.47 30.96 -22.14
CA PRO A 52 23.85 30.59 -22.47
C PRO A 52 24.75 30.50 -21.23
N ASP A 53 24.38 31.16 -20.14
CA ASP A 53 25.20 31.22 -18.93
C ASP A 53 25.03 29.96 -18.09
N ARG A 54 26.16 29.38 -17.69
CA ARG A 54 26.21 28.21 -16.81
C ARG A 54 25.52 28.54 -15.49
N ARG A 55 24.67 27.64 -15.02
CA ARG A 55 23.92 27.81 -13.76
C ARG A 55 23.61 26.47 -13.13
N LEU A 56 23.30 26.50 -11.83
CA LEU A 56 22.75 25.36 -11.12
C LEU A 56 21.23 25.36 -11.31
N VAL A 57 20.71 24.25 -11.82
CA VAL A 57 19.28 24.04 -12.07
C VAL A 57 18.80 22.99 -11.09
N THR A 58 17.89 23.37 -10.19
CA THR A 58 17.27 22.41 -9.26
C THR A 58 16.12 21.68 -9.95
N LEU A 59 16.24 20.37 -10.12
CA LEU A 59 15.22 19.51 -10.72
C LEU A 59 14.49 18.73 -9.63
N ARG A 60 13.18 18.96 -9.53
CA ARG A 60 12.27 18.07 -8.79
C ARG A 60 12.04 16.83 -9.65
N ALA A 61 12.79 15.77 -9.38
CA ALA A 61 12.89 14.64 -10.29
C ALA A 61 11.75 13.61 -10.09
N THR A 62 10.57 13.99 -10.57
CA THR A 62 9.40 13.11 -10.81
C THR A 62 9.57 12.27 -12.07
N ASN A 63 8.83 11.17 -12.25
CA ASN A 63 8.88 10.41 -13.51
C ASN A 63 8.03 11.12 -14.57
N SER A 64 8.61 12.15 -15.18
CA SER A 64 7.96 12.93 -16.23
C SER A 64 8.90 13.18 -17.42
N ILE A 65 8.31 13.37 -18.60
CA ILE A 65 9.06 13.76 -19.80
C ILE A 65 9.76 15.10 -19.58
N ASP A 66 9.12 16.06 -18.92
CA ASP A 66 9.69 17.39 -18.67
C ASP A 66 10.95 17.33 -17.79
N THR A 67 10.95 16.46 -16.78
CA THR A 67 12.13 16.21 -15.94
C THR A 67 13.30 15.69 -16.78
N ILE A 68 13.05 14.71 -17.67
CA ILE A 68 14.09 14.12 -18.53
C ILE A 68 14.61 15.16 -19.54
N VAL A 69 13.71 15.93 -20.16
CA VAL A 69 14.06 17.02 -21.09
C VAL A 69 14.96 18.06 -20.40
N THR A 70 14.58 18.50 -19.20
CA THR A 70 15.37 19.47 -18.41
C THR A 70 16.74 18.91 -18.04
N TYR A 71 16.80 17.64 -17.65
CA TYR A 71 18.05 16.98 -17.30
C TYR A 71 19.00 16.94 -18.50
N LEU A 72 18.53 16.50 -19.66
CA LEU A 72 19.33 16.46 -20.89
C LEU A 72 19.71 17.87 -21.39
N ALA A 73 18.84 18.87 -21.20
CA ALA A 73 19.16 20.26 -21.50
C ALA A 73 20.28 20.80 -20.60
N CYS A 74 20.31 20.41 -19.32
CA CYS A 74 21.41 20.77 -18.43
C CYS A 74 22.73 20.15 -18.91
N LEU A 75 22.74 18.85 -19.22
CA LEU A 75 23.95 18.16 -19.67
C LEU A 75 24.50 18.72 -20.98
N SER A 76 23.63 18.95 -21.97
CA SER A 76 24.02 19.47 -23.29
C SER A 76 24.30 20.97 -23.32
N GLY A 77 23.70 21.74 -22.42
CA GLY A 77 23.96 23.18 -22.24
C GLY A 77 25.12 23.50 -21.30
N GLY A 78 25.73 22.50 -20.68
CA GLY A 78 26.79 22.71 -19.69
C GLY A 78 26.29 23.39 -18.41
N HIS A 79 25.03 23.20 -18.03
CA HIS A 79 24.51 23.57 -16.71
C HIS A 79 24.69 22.42 -15.71
N VAL A 80 24.52 22.71 -14.42
CA VAL A 80 24.59 21.70 -13.36
C VAL A 80 23.16 21.29 -12.95
N ALA A 81 22.79 20.03 -13.17
CA ALA A 81 21.52 19.48 -12.73
C ALA A 81 21.59 19.02 -11.27
N SER A 82 20.94 19.74 -10.37
CA SER A 82 20.78 19.36 -8.96
C SER A 82 19.50 18.55 -8.78
N ILE A 83 19.66 17.25 -8.64
CA ILE A 83 18.55 16.29 -8.59
C ILE A 83 18.02 16.16 -7.16
N ARG A 84 16.72 16.41 -6.97
CA ARG A 84 16.03 16.42 -5.67
C ARG A 84 14.70 15.67 -5.70
N SER A 85 14.31 15.14 -4.54
CA SER A 85 12.94 14.66 -4.33
C SER A 85 11.96 15.84 -4.22
N SER A 86 10.66 15.61 -4.40
CA SER A 86 9.65 16.69 -4.45
C SER A 86 9.47 17.47 -3.14
N ALA A 87 9.99 16.96 -2.02
CA ALA A 87 9.84 17.54 -0.69
C ALA A 87 11.07 18.32 -0.20
N GLU A 88 12.23 18.21 -0.87
CA GLU A 88 13.50 18.74 -0.37
C GLU A 88 13.80 20.15 -0.91
N ARG A 89 14.28 21.04 -0.02
CA ARG A 89 14.90 22.31 -0.43
C ARG A 89 16.34 22.04 -0.87
N ASP A 90 16.76 22.64 -1.97
CA ASP A 90 18.12 22.47 -2.46
C ASP A 90 19.09 23.40 -1.69
N PRO A 91 20.04 22.86 -0.90
CA PRO A 91 20.97 23.68 -0.12
C PRO A 91 21.95 24.47 -1.01
N PHE A 92 22.05 24.13 -2.29
CA PHE A 92 22.93 24.78 -3.26
C PHE A 92 22.20 25.74 -4.21
N ALA A 93 20.90 26.00 -3.99
CA ALA A 93 20.08 26.79 -4.91
C ALA A 93 20.60 28.22 -5.14
N GLU A 94 21.36 28.77 -4.19
CA GLU A 94 21.90 30.13 -4.25
C GLU A 94 23.30 30.20 -4.89
N ALA A 95 23.84 29.07 -5.36
CA ALA A 95 25.16 29.03 -6.02
C ALA A 95 25.16 29.84 -7.32
N ALA A 96 26.11 30.77 -7.44
CA ALA A 96 26.32 31.55 -8.65
C ALA A 96 27.10 30.74 -9.70
N SER A 97 27.11 31.19 -10.96
CA SER A 97 27.90 30.53 -12.02
C SER A 97 29.39 30.42 -11.68
N SER A 98 29.94 31.42 -10.97
CA SER A 98 31.33 31.43 -10.52
C SER A 98 31.65 30.35 -9.48
N ASP A 99 30.61 29.77 -8.88
CA ASP A 99 30.74 28.74 -7.85
C ASP A 99 30.78 27.33 -8.43
N LEU A 100 30.60 27.18 -9.75
CA LEU A 100 30.43 25.87 -10.38
C LEU A 100 31.71 25.49 -11.13
N HIS A 101 32.41 24.46 -10.65
CA HIS A 101 33.55 23.89 -11.36
C HIS A 101 33.16 23.46 -12.78
N PRO A 102 33.99 23.66 -13.82
CA PRO A 102 33.64 23.32 -15.22
C PRO A 102 33.21 21.87 -15.44
N ASP A 103 33.83 20.93 -14.73
CA ASP A 103 33.54 19.50 -14.87
C ASP A 103 32.26 19.05 -14.14
N LEU A 104 31.72 19.86 -13.22
CA LEU A 104 30.51 19.50 -12.48
C LEU A 104 29.30 19.46 -13.42
N ALA A 105 28.47 18.44 -13.37
CA ALA A 105 27.30 18.32 -14.24
C ALA A 105 26.05 17.87 -13.49
N VAL A 106 26.20 17.01 -12.50
CA VAL A 106 25.07 16.50 -11.71
C VAL A 106 25.42 16.53 -10.23
N LEU A 107 24.46 16.99 -9.42
CA LEU A 107 24.47 16.85 -7.97
C LEU A 107 23.35 15.90 -7.56
N MET A 108 23.68 14.88 -6.77
CA MET A 108 22.70 13.90 -6.30
C MET A 108 22.93 13.56 -4.83
N SER A 109 21.87 13.53 -4.03
CA SER A 109 21.95 13.12 -2.62
C SER A 109 22.25 11.61 -2.50
N THR A 110 23.04 11.22 -1.49
CA THR A 110 23.35 9.81 -1.19
C THR A 110 22.24 9.10 -0.42
N SER A 111 21.33 9.86 0.20
CA SER A 111 20.18 9.39 0.97
C SER A 111 18.95 10.11 0.40
N GLY A 112 18.32 9.50 -0.61
CA GLY A 112 17.31 10.13 -1.49
C GLY A 112 16.00 10.62 -0.85
N SER A 113 15.96 10.83 0.47
CA SER A 113 14.80 11.33 1.21
C SER A 113 15.12 12.04 2.55
N THR A 114 16.39 12.24 2.94
CA THR A 114 16.73 12.89 4.24
C THR A 114 17.06 14.37 4.16
N GLY A 115 17.05 15.00 2.97
CA GLY A 115 17.54 16.37 2.85
C GLY A 115 18.98 16.55 3.33
N SER A 116 19.81 15.49 3.31
CA SER A 116 21.23 15.56 3.68
C SER A 116 21.90 16.67 2.87
N ALA A 117 22.64 17.55 3.56
CA ALA A 117 23.45 18.58 2.91
C ALA A 117 24.57 18.00 2.03
N LYS A 118 24.85 16.69 2.16
CA LYS A 118 25.90 16.00 1.41
C LYS A 118 25.38 15.50 0.05
N ALA A 119 25.89 16.09 -1.03
CA ALA A 119 25.64 15.65 -2.40
C ALA A 119 26.88 15.07 -3.07
N VAL A 120 26.68 14.10 -3.96
CA VAL A 120 27.69 13.56 -4.86
C VAL A 120 27.83 14.49 -6.06
N ARG A 121 29.06 14.94 -6.35
CA ARG A 121 29.44 15.72 -7.53
C ARG A 121 29.81 14.78 -8.67
N LEU A 122 29.07 14.81 -9.77
CA LEU A 122 29.31 13.98 -10.95
C LEU A 122 29.58 14.85 -12.18
N SER A 123 30.48 14.40 -13.05
CA SER A 123 30.69 14.98 -14.39
C SER A 123 29.81 14.32 -15.46
N VAL A 124 29.72 14.95 -16.63
CA VAL A 124 29.07 14.33 -17.81
C VAL A 124 29.74 13.00 -18.14
N GLY A 125 31.08 12.96 -18.10
CA GLY A 125 31.85 11.74 -18.34
C GLY A 125 31.55 10.62 -17.32
N ASN A 126 31.27 10.95 -16.06
CA ASN A 126 30.84 9.95 -15.08
C ASN A 126 29.50 9.31 -15.47
N VAL A 127 28.52 10.13 -15.87
CA VAL A 127 27.18 9.67 -16.27
C VAL A 127 27.22 8.86 -17.56
N GLU A 128 27.91 9.35 -18.59
CA GLU A 128 27.99 8.70 -19.89
C GLU A 128 28.77 7.38 -19.82
N SER A 129 29.91 7.35 -19.12
CA SER A 129 30.68 6.12 -18.95
C SER A 129 29.90 5.03 -18.21
N ASN A 130 29.13 5.40 -17.17
CA ASN A 130 28.27 4.44 -16.50
C ASN A 130 27.12 3.97 -17.41
N ALA A 131 26.45 4.87 -18.12
CA ALA A 131 25.37 4.52 -19.05
C ALA A 131 25.84 3.52 -20.12
N VAL A 132 27.04 3.73 -20.68
CA VAL A 132 27.69 2.81 -21.63
C VAL A 132 28.01 1.46 -20.98
N ALA A 133 28.64 1.46 -19.81
CA ALA A 133 29.01 0.22 -19.12
C ALA A 133 27.79 -0.61 -18.71
N ILE A 134 26.68 0.04 -18.35
CA ILE A 134 25.40 -0.63 -18.07
C ILE A 134 24.79 -1.22 -19.34
N ALA A 135 24.82 -0.45 -20.44
CA ALA A 135 24.31 -0.93 -21.72
C ALA A 135 25.07 -2.16 -22.22
N ASP A 136 26.39 -2.17 -22.08
CA ASP A 136 27.24 -3.32 -22.37
C ASP A 136 26.91 -4.50 -21.45
N ALA A 137 26.95 -4.30 -20.13
CA ALA A 137 26.71 -5.31 -19.11
C ALA A 137 25.35 -6.00 -19.24
N LEU A 138 24.32 -5.26 -19.66
CA LEU A 138 22.98 -5.80 -19.85
C LEU A 138 22.72 -6.26 -21.29
N GLY A 139 23.58 -5.95 -22.26
CA GLY A 139 23.32 -6.18 -23.68
C GLY A 139 22.14 -5.36 -24.21
N LEU A 140 22.03 -4.09 -23.80
CA LEU A 140 20.96 -3.18 -24.25
C LEU A 140 21.05 -2.93 -25.77
N ARG A 141 19.88 -2.93 -26.41
CA ARG A 141 19.70 -2.73 -27.86
C ARG A 141 18.77 -1.55 -28.11
N PHE A 142 18.80 -1.03 -29.33
CA PHE A 142 17.95 0.08 -29.74
C PHE A 142 16.44 -0.24 -29.78
N ASP A 143 16.08 -1.53 -29.81
CA ASP A 143 14.69 -2.00 -29.81
C ASP A 143 14.22 -2.43 -28.41
N ASP A 144 15.02 -2.15 -27.37
CA ASP A 144 14.56 -2.32 -26.01
C ASP A 144 13.60 -1.19 -25.59
N VAL A 145 12.75 -1.52 -24.64
CA VAL A 145 11.79 -0.61 -24.02
C VAL A 145 11.90 -0.78 -22.51
N ALA A 146 12.41 0.24 -21.81
CA ALA A 146 12.36 0.29 -20.34
C ALA A 146 11.04 0.88 -19.85
N ILE A 147 10.76 0.67 -18.57
CA ILE A 147 9.72 1.40 -17.84
C ILE A 147 10.30 1.98 -16.54
N THR A 148 9.89 3.20 -16.17
CA THR A 148 10.26 3.81 -14.89
C THR A 148 9.47 3.17 -13.76
N SER A 149 10.08 2.21 -13.07
CA SER A 149 9.57 1.57 -11.84
C SER A 149 10.15 2.18 -10.56
N LEU A 150 11.10 3.11 -10.71
CA LEU A 150 11.83 3.77 -9.63
C LEU A 150 11.87 5.28 -9.89
N PRO A 151 11.86 6.12 -8.84
CA PRO A 151 11.90 7.57 -9.02
C PRO A 151 13.20 8.07 -9.66
N LEU A 152 13.13 9.12 -10.48
CA LEU A 152 14.32 9.73 -11.11
C LEU A 152 15.27 10.45 -10.14
N HIS A 153 14.82 10.82 -8.94
CA HIS A 153 15.72 11.34 -7.90
C HIS A 153 16.61 10.27 -7.25
N TYR A 154 16.32 8.99 -7.52
CA TYR A 154 17.16 7.88 -7.09
C TYR A 154 18.15 7.51 -8.21
N CYS A 155 19.45 7.39 -7.90
CA CYS A 155 20.50 7.15 -8.90
C CYS A 155 20.23 5.93 -9.78
N TYR A 156 19.68 4.85 -9.22
CA TYR A 156 19.30 3.66 -9.98
C TYR A 156 18.15 3.95 -10.94
N GLY A 157 17.14 4.71 -10.53
CA GLY A 157 16.05 5.17 -11.40
C GLY A 157 16.54 6.01 -12.57
N LEU A 158 17.36 7.03 -12.30
CA LEU A 158 17.96 7.88 -13.34
C LEU A 158 18.83 7.07 -14.31
N SER A 159 19.62 6.12 -13.79
CA SER A 159 20.50 5.29 -14.61
C SER A 159 19.76 4.35 -15.58
N ILE A 160 18.47 4.07 -15.37
CA ILE A 160 17.63 3.36 -16.34
C ILE A 160 17.42 4.25 -17.57
N VAL A 161 17.05 5.51 -17.36
CA VAL A 161 16.82 6.48 -18.44
C VAL A 161 18.11 6.69 -19.23
N THR A 162 19.22 6.96 -18.55
CA THR A 162 20.49 7.28 -19.22
C THR A 162 21.06 6.10 -20.02
N SER A 163 21.03 4.88 -19.48
CA SER A 163 21.53 3.69 -20.19
C SER A 163 20.68 3.30 -21.41
N HIS A 164 19.35 3.41 -21.34
CA HIS A 164 18.47 3.09 -22.46
C HIS A 164 18.55 4.17 -23.55
N LEU A 165 18.56 5.45 -23.16
CA LEU A 165 18.76 6.53 -24.10
C LEU A 165 20.18 6.48 -24.71
N ALA A 166 21.20 5.93 -24.07
CA ALA A 166 22.54 5.82 -24.68
C ALA A 166 22.57 4.88 -25.90
N VAL A 167 21.72 3.84 -25.94
CA VAL A 167 21.65 2.87 -27.07
C VAL A 167 20.57 3.17 -28.12
N GLY A 168 19.72 4.17 -27.87
CA GLY A 168 18.60 4.47 -28.77
C GLY A 168 17.30 3.73 -28.44
N ALA A 169 17.18 3.18 -27.23
CA ALA A 169 16.00 2.49 -26.73
C ALA A 169 14.95 3.45 -26.18
N ALA A 170 13.70 3.00 -26.16
CA ALA A 170 12.59 3.79 -25.61
C ALA A 170 12.47 3.62 -24.09
N VAL A 171 11.91 4.63 -23.42
CA VAL A 171 11.57 4.58 -21.99
C VAL A 171 10.10 4.97 -21.79
N VAL A 172 9.31 4.07 -21.23
CA VAL A 172 7.97 4.34 -20.72
C VAL A 172 8.10 5.04 -19.37
N VAL A 173 7.64 6.28 -19.30
CA VAL A 173 7.71 7.17 -18.15
C VAL A 173 6.34 7.19 -17.47
N THR A 174 6.32 6.75 -16.21
CA THR A 174 5.10 6.62 -15.41
C THR A 174 5.39 6.75 -13.91
N ASP A 175 4.43 7.30 -13.17
CA ASP A 175 4.41 7.33 -11.69
C ASP A 175 3.54 6.20 -11.10
N THR A 176 2.93 5.35 -11.95
CA THR A 176 2.12 4.20 -11.50
C THR A 176 2.98 3.17 -10.77
N SER A 177 2.45 2.57 -9.70
CA SER A 177 3.18 1.59 -8.91
C SER A 177 3.15 0.20 -9.55
N VAL A 178 4.18 -0.62 -9.30
CA VAL A 178 4.25 -2.02 -9.76
C VAL A 178 3.13 -2.91 -9.21
N VAL A 179 2.36 -2.45 -8.22
CA VAL A 179 1.16 -3.14 -7.72
C VAL A 179 -0.10 -2.84 -8.52
N ASP A 180 -0.09 -1.75 -9.28
CA ASP A 180 -1.25 -1.27 -10.00
C ASP A 180 -1.41 -2.02 -11.32
N THR A 181 -2.65 -2.38 -11.66
CA THR A 181 -2.95 -3.00 -12.96
C THR A 181 -2.59 -2.08 -14.13
N CYS A 182 -2.67 -0.75 -13.95
CA CYS A 182 -2.28 0.20 -14.99
C CYS A 182 -0.79 0.15 -15.34
N PHE A 183 0.10 -0.15 -14.39
CA PHE A 183 1.52 -0.34 -14.66
C PHE A 183 1.75 -1.52 -15.61
N TRP A 184 1.11 -2.66 -15.33
CA TRP A 184 1.23 -3.86 -16.17
C TRP A 184 0.51 -3.72 -17.52
N ASN A 185 -0.57 -2.95 -17.59
CA ASN A 185 -1.18 -2.58 -18.87
C ASN A 185 -0.22 -1.77 -19.75
N LEU A 186 0.64 -0.92 -19.16
CA LEU A 186 1.69 -0.21 -19.91
C LEU A 186 2.79 -1.16 -20.35
N VAL A 187 3.19 -2.12 -19.50
CA VAL A 187 4.15 -3.19 -19.84
C VAL A 187 3.67 -3.96 -21.08
N ASP A 188 2.43 -4.42 -21.07
CA ASP A 188 1.84 -5.18 -22.18
C ASP A 188 1.63 -4.32 -23.43
N ARG A 189 1.08 -3.11 -23.27
CA ARG A 189 0.77 -2.20 -24.40
C ARG A 189 2.01 -1.79 -25.16
N TRP A 190 3.07 -1.41 -24.45
CA TRP A 190 4.29 -0.86 -25.04
C TRP A 190 5.39 -1.92 -25.24
N GLY A 191 5.09 -3.19 -24.92
CA GLY A 191 6.03 -4.29 -25.09
C GLY A 191 7.32 -4.07 -24.30
N VAL A 192 7.21 -3.67 -23.03
CA VAL A 192 8.37 -3.38 -22.17
C VAL A 192 9.28 -4.61 -22.11
N THR A 193 10.57 -4.40 -22.40
CA THR A 193 11.60 -5.45 -22.45
C THR A 193 12.46 -5.49 -21.20
N THR A 194 12.58 -4.37 -20.48
CA THR A 194 13.43 -4.25 -19.30
C THR A 194 12.65 -3.72 -18.11
N LEU A 195 12.52 -4.54 -17.07
CA LEU A 195 11.97 -4.15 -15.77
C LEU A 195 13.10 -4.07 -14.74
N SER A 196 13.24 -2.95 -14.07
CA SER A 196 14.23 -2.79 -12.99
C SER A 196 13.54 -2.71 -11.64
N GLY A 197 14.18 -3.16 -10.57
CA GLY A 197 13.56 -3.15 -9.25
C GLY A 197 14.57 -3.21 -8.12
N VAL A 198 14.16 -2.73 -6.95
CA VAL A 198 14.87 -2.94 -5.69
C VAL A 198 14.22 -4.12 -4.93
N PRO A 199 14.82 -4.66 -3.85
CA PRO A 199 14.21 -5.76 -3.09
C PRO A 199 12.72 -5.57 -2.79
N HIS A 200 12.36 -4.37 -2.33
CA HIS A 200 10.98 -3.98 -2.06
C HIS A 200 10.07 -4.05 -3.29
N SER A 201 10.55 -3.63 -4.48
CA SER A 201 9.79 -3.75 -5.73
C SER A 201 9.38 -5.20 -5.98
N PHE A 202 10.29 -6.16 -5.76
CA PHE A 202 9.99 -7.57 -5.94
C PHE A 202 9.02 -8.11 -4.87
N ASP A 203 9.04 -7.59 -3.64
CA ASP A 203 8.04 -7.92 -2.61
C ASP A 203 6.65 -7.43 -2.98
N LEU A 204 6.55 -6.26 -3.61
CA LEU A 204 5.30 -5.72 -4.13
C LEU A 204 4.79 -6.55 -5.32
N ILE A 205 5.66 -6.91 -6.25
CA ILE A 205 5.34 -7.76 -7.42
C ILE A 205 4.83 -9.14 -6.98
N ASP A 206 5.45 -9.75 -5.95
CA ASP A 206 5.02 -11.04 -5.40
C ASP A 206 3.57 -11.02 -4.83
N ARG A 207 3.03 -9.84 -4.52
CA ARG A 207 1.66 -9.65 -3.99
C ARG A 207 0.63 -9.41 -5.09
N VAL A 208 1.08 -9.13 -6.32
CA VAL A 208 0.20 -8.96 -7.48
C VAL A 208 -0.28 -10.33 -7.96
N SER A 209 -1.59 -10.48 -8.10
CA SER A 209 -2.16 -11.72 -8.63
C SER A 209 -1.92 -11.83 -10.15
N GLY A 210 -1.64 -13.04 -10.64
CA GLY A 210 -1.59 -13.31 -12.09
C GLY A 210 -0.19 -13.45 -12.71
N ASP A 211 0.84 -13.65 -11.89
CA ASP A 211 2.24 -13.80 -12.33
C ASP A 211 2.64 -12.70 -13.34
N PRO A 212 2.69 -11.44 -12.92
CA PRO A 212 2.90 -10.31 -13.84
C PRO A 212 4.26 -10.36 -14.55
N LEU A 213 5.24 -11.07 -14.01
CA LEU A 213 6.53 -11.32 -14.66
C LEU A 213 6.44 -12.35 -15.80
N SER A 214 5.25 -12.87 -16.11
CA SER A 214 5.02 -13.72 -17.28
C SER A 214 4.80 -12.94 -18.58
N ALA A 215 4.87 -11.61 -18.54
CA ALA A 215 4.72 -10.76 -19.72
C ALA A 215 5.73 -11.15 -20.82
N PRO A 216 5.25 -11.53 -22.04
CA PRO A 216 6.10 -12.16 -23.06
C PRO A 216 7.09 -11.19 -23.72
N SER A 217 6.90 -9.88 -23.54
CA SER A 217 7.83 -8.87 -24.05
C SER A 217 9.08 -8.72 -23.20
N LEU A 218 9.04 -9.14 -21.94
CA LEU A 218 10.18 -9.03 -21.03
C LEU A 218 11.35 -9.85 -21.55
N ARG A 219 12.51 -9.21 -21.62
CA ARG A 219 13.80 -9.83 -21.94
C ARG A 219 14.70 -9.85 -20.73
N ARG A 220 14.62 -8.83 -19.87
CA ARG A 220 15.44 -8.69 -18.66
C ARG A 220 14.66 -8.14 -17.48
N VAL A 221 14.98 -8.68 -16.31
CA VAL A 221 14.57 -8.16 -15.02
C VAL A 221 15.83 -7.91 -14.21
N THR A 222 16.07 -6.66 -13.81
CA THR A 222 17.30 -6.28 -13.09
C THR A 222 16.99 -5.94 -11.63
N GLN A 223 17.91 -6.30 -10.74
CA GLN A 223 17.86 -5.94 -9.33
C GLN A 223 19.11 -5.20 -8.90
N ALA A 224 18.94 -4.04 -8.25
CA ALA A 224 20.00 -3.33 -7.55
C ALA A 224 19.46 -2.67 -6.27
N GLY A 225 20.25 -1.80 -5.64
CA GLY A 225 19.79 -0.92 -4.55
C GLY A 225 19.61 -1.59 -3.18
N GLY A 226 19.91 -2.88 -3.03
CA GLY A 226 19.85 -3.61 -1.76
C GLY A 226 20.18 -5.09 -1.96
N ARG A 227 20.34 -5.85 -0.88
CA ARG A 227 20.56 -7.31 -0.97
C ARG A 227 19.22 -8.03 -1.03
N LEU A 228 19.07 -8.96 -1.98
CA LEU A 228 17.99 -9.95 -1.95
C LEU A 228 18.43 -11.20 -1.20
N ALA A 229 17.50 -11.83 -0.49
CA ALA A 229 17.75 -13.14 0.11
C ALA A 229 18.14 -14.16 -0.98
N PRO A 230 19.16 -15.02 -0.77
CA PRO A 230 19.63 -15.96 -1.78
C PRO A 230 18.52 -16.85 -2.37
N ALA A 231 17.59 -17.28 -1.53
CA ALA A 231 16.43 -18.07 -1.96
C ALA A 231 15.52 -17.30 -2.95
N LYS A 232 15.36 -15.98 -2.76
CA LYS A 232 14.58 -15.12 -3.66
C LYS A 232 15.32 -14.87 -4.97
N VAL A 233 16.65 -14.68 -4.93
CA VAL A 233 17.50 -14.58 -6.14
C VAL A 233 17.38 -15.85 -6.99
N GLN A 234 17.50 -17.03 -6.39
CA GLN A 234 17.33 -18.30 -7.09
C GLN A 234 15.92 -18.47 -7.65
N ARG A 235 14.90 -18.10 -6.89
CA ARG A 235 13.49 -18.16 -7.34
C ARG A 235 13.26 -17.30 -8.57
N LEU A 236 13.73 -16.05 -8.56
CA LEU A 236 13.58 -15.12 -9.68
C LEU A 236 14.37 -15.58 -10.91
N SER A 237 15.59 -16.09 -10.73
CA SER A 237 16.37 -16.69 -11.83
C SER A 237 15.68 -17.92 -12.45
N ARG A 238 15.04 -18.78 -11.64
CA ARG A 238 14.23 -19.90 -12.15
C ARG A 238 12.97 -19.41 -12.85
N LEU A 239 12.30 -18.40 -12.31
CA LEU A 239 11.12 -17.80 -12.92
C LEU A 239 11.47 -17.21 -14.30
N GLY A 240 12.56 -16.45 -14.40
CA GLY A 240 13.02 -15.88 -15.66
C GLY A 240 13.31 -16.93 -16.73
N ARG A 241 14.03 -18.00 -16.37
CA ARG A 241 14.25 -19.13 -17.29
C ARG A 241 12.97 -19.79 -17.78
N ARG A 242 11.91 -19.83 -16.96
CA ARG A 242 10.60 -20.38 -17.37
C ARG A 242 9.86 -19.46 -18.33
N HIS A 243 9.99 -18.14 -18.17
CA HIS A 243 9.28 -17.15 -18.98
C HIS A 243 10.11 -16.56 -20.13
N GLY A 244 11.38 -16.95 -20.26
CA GLY A 244 12.25 -16.51 -21.36
C GLY A 244 12.93 -15.16 -21.16
N TRP A 245 13.05 -14.69 -19.91
CA TRP A 245 13.79 -13.46 -19.58
C TRP A 245 14.94 -13.71 -18.61
N ASP A 246 15.95 -12.85 -18.67
CA ASP A 246 17.15 -12.93 -17.85
C ASP A 246 17.01 -12.14 -16.55
N PHE A 247 17.27 -12.80 -15.41
CA PHE A 247 17.39 -12.10 -14.12
C PHE A 247 18.83 -11.65 -13.92
N VAL A 248 19.07 -10.36 -13.69
CA VAL A 248 20.41 -9.79 -13.50
C VAL A 248 20.50 -9.14 -12.12
N VAL A 249 21.43 -9.60 -11.29
CA VAL A 249 21.74 -8.97 -10.00
C VAL A 249 22.88 -7.97 -10.21
N MET A 250 22.71 -6.76 -9.68
CA MET A 250 23.66 -5.67 -9.87
C MET A 250 23.98 -5.01 -8.53
N TYR A 251 25.18 -4.47 -8.42
CA TYR A 251 25.66 -3.74 -7.26
C TYR A 251 26.21 -2.39 -7.66
N GLY A 252 25.98 -1.38 -6.83
CA GLY A 252 26.56 -0.06 -7.00
C GLY A 252 26.09 0.93 -5.93
N GLN A 253 26.59 2.14 -6.05
CA GLN A 253 26.40 3.25 -5.12
C GLN A 253 26.28 4.57 -5.92
N THR A 254 25.70 5.62 -5.34
CA THR A 254 25.52 6.93 -6.01
C THR A 254 26.87 7.54 -6.39
N GLU A 255 27.88 7.33 -5.56
CA GLU A 255 29.28 7.76 -5.67
C GLU A 255 30.01 7.17 -6.88
N ALA A 256 29.51 6.07 -7.44
CA ALA A 256 30.00 5.47 -8.68
C ALA A 256 28.93 5.54 -9.79
N THR A 257 28.06 6.54 -9.72
CA THR A 257 27.02 6.81 -10.72
C THR A 257 26.06 5.63 -10.92
N ALA A 258 25.62 5.03 -9.82
CA ALA A 258 24.59 3.98 -9.69
C ALA A 258 25.06 2.51 -9.75
N ARG A 259 25.76 2.06 -10.80
CA ARG A 259 26.12 0.63 -10.96
C ARG A 259 27.64 0.44 -11.08
N MET A 260 28.19 -0.57 -10.42
CA MET A 260 29.63 -0.90 -10.40
C MET A 260 29.90 -2.35 -10.80
N ALA A 261 28.96 -3.26 -10.55
CA ALA A 261 29.09 -4.67 -10.87
C ALA A 261 27.77 -5.32 -11.29
N THR A 262 27.88 -6.41 -12.04
CA THR A 262 26.77 -7.23 -12.53
C THR A 262 27.11 -8.71 -12.37
N LEU A 263 26.12 -9.51 -12.00
CA LEU A 263 26.18 -10.97 -12.04
C LEU A 263 25.44 -11.46 -13.29
N GLU A 264 26.17 -12.13 -14.17
CA GLU A 264 25.66 -12.64 -15.43
C GLU A 264 24.48 -13.60 -15.20
N PRO A 265 23.38 -13.53 -15.99
CA PRO A 265 22.15 -14.30 -15.76
C PRO A 265 22.35 -15.80 -15.54
N GLN A 266 23.32 -16.37 -16.27
CA GLN A 266 23.64 -17.80 -16.24
C GLN A 266 24.27 -18.22 -14.90
N LEU A 267 24.95 -17.30 -14.20
CA LEU A 267 25.61 -17.53 -12.93
C LEU A 267 24.71 -17.28 -11.71
N VAL A 268 23.62 -16.52 -11.87
CA VAL A 268 22.76 -16.08 -10.76
C VAL A 268 22.20 -17.25 -9.92
N ALA A 269 21.78 -18.32 -10.57
CA ALA A 269 21.21 -19.47 -9.85
C ALA A 269 22.25 -20.23 -9.00
N GLY A 270 23.50 -20.27 -9.46
CA GLY A 270 24.61 -20.96 -8.80
C GLY A 270 25.33 -20.09 -7.76
N HIS A 271 25.27 -18.77 -7.91
CA HIS A 271 25.96 -17.81 -7.04
C HIS A 271 25.02 -16.73 -6.49
N PRO A 272 23.95 -17.08 -5.77
CA PRO A 272 22.89 -16.16 -5.38
C PRO A 272 23.30 -15.10 -4.33
N CYS A 273 24.47 -15.26 -3.70
CA CYS A 273 25.06 -14.28 -2.77
C CYS A 273 26.01 -13.30 -3.45
N SER A 274 26.31 -13.50 -4.74
CA SER A 274 27.32 -12.73 -5.45
C SER A 274 26.76 -11.43 -6.02
N ILE A 275 27.59 -10.39 -5.97
CA ILE A 275 27.40 -9.12 -6.67
C ILE A 275 28.00 -9.15 -8.09
N GLY A 276 28.59 -10.27 -8.47
CA GLY A 276 29.15 -10.51 -9.79
C GLY A 276 30.54 -9.91 -9.99
N ARG A 277 30.76 -9.36 -11.17
CA ARG A 277 32.03 -8.79 -11.63
C ARG A 277 31.90 -7.29 -11.91
N PRO A 278 32.99 -6.52 -11.80
CA PRO A 278 32.99 -5.12 -12.22
C PRO A 278 32.45 -4.94 -13.65
N ILE A 279 31.66 -3.88 -13.86
CA ILE A 279 31.21 -3.48 -15.20
C ILE A 279 32.39 -2.98 -16.05
N LEU A 280 32.18 -2.85 -17.36
CA LEU A 280 33.18 -2.35 -18.31
C LEU A 280 33.86 -1.06 -17.82
N GLY A 281 35.19 -1.04 -17.83
CA GLY A 281 36.01 0.09 -17.37
C GLY A 281 36.13 0.22 -15.84
N GLY A 282 35.43 -0.61 -15.07
CA GLY A 282 35.53 -0.68 -13.62
C GLY A 282 36.48 -1.79 -13.14
N ALA A 283 37.04 -1.63 -11.95
CA ALA A 283 37.81 -2.67 -11.28
C ALA A 283 37.55 -2.67 -9.76
N PHE A 284 37.52 -3.87 -9.17
CA PHE A 284 37.51 -4.05 -7.72
C PHE A 284 38.88 -4.48 -7.22
N ARG A 285 39.28 -3.88 -6.11
CA ARG A 285 40.41 -4.33 -5.29
C ARG A 285 39.93 -4.53 -3.86
N LEU A 286 40.39 -5.59 -3.21
CA LEU A 286 40.16 -5.80 -1.79
C LEU A 286 41.36 -5.23 -1.04
N THR A 287 41.13 -4.25 -0.17
CA THR A 287 42.19 -3.73 0.71
C THR A 287 42.15 -4.45 2.06
N PRO A 288 43.32 -4.87 2.60
CA PRO A 288 43.40 -5.49 3.92
C PRO A 288 42.77 -4.60 5.00
N MET A 289 42.17 -5.23 6.01
CA MET A 289 41.57 -4.54 7.16
C MET A 289 42.14 -5.11 8.46
N SER A 290 41.95 -4.38 9.56
CA SER A 290 42.29 -4.90 10.89
C SER A 290 41.48 -6.17 11.17
N PRO A 291 42.08 -7.23 11.76
CA PRO A 291 41.33 -8.43 12.17
C PRO A 291 40.10 -8.10 13.03
N SER A 292 40.15 -7.00 13.79
CA SER A 292 39.03 -6.53 14.61
C SER A 292 37.79 -6.08 13.84
N ASP A 293 37.90 -5.87 12.53
CA ASP A 293 36.84 -5.33 11.67
C ASP A 293 36.33 -6.40 10.68
N ILE A 294 36.78 -7.66 10.85
CA ILE A 294 36.43 -8.80 10.03
C ILE A 294 35.66 -9.79 10.91
N PRO A 295 34.54 -10.37 10.45
CA PRO A 295 33.88 -11.45 11.20
C PRO A 295 34.89 -12.56 11.51
N VAL A 296 34.91 -13.05 12.76
CA VAL A 296 35.87 -14.06 13.24
C VAL A 296 35.93 -15.28 12.31
N GLU A 297 34.78 -15.68 11.76
CA GLU A 297 34.63 -16.78 10.82
C GLU A 297 35.37 -16.59 9.48
N LEU A 298 35.80 -15.38 9.16
CA LEU A 298 36.45 -14.99 7.90
C LEU A 298 37.90 -14.51 8.10
N GLU A 299 38.45 -14.59 9.31
CA GLU A 299 39.83 -14.16 9.60
C GLU A 299 40.88 -14.95 8.80
N THR A 300 40.63 -16.24 8.55
CA THR A 300 41.53 -17.09 7.75
C THR A 300 41.50 -16.67 6.27
N ASP A 301 40.33 -16.37 5.72
CA ASP A 301 40.15 -15.87 4.35
C ASP A 301 40.78 -14.46 4.20
N ALA A 302 40.68 -13.63 5.23
CA ALA A 302 41.33 -12.33 5.28
C ALA A 302 42.86 -12.41 5.31
N ALA A 303 43.42 -13.38 6.05
CA ALA A 303 44.86 -13.60 6.14
C ALA A 303 45.51 -13.96 4.80
N ILE A 304 44.75 -14.56 3.87
CA ILE A 304 45.19 -14.88 2.51
C ILE A 304 44.77 -13.83 1.47
N GLY A 305 44.21 -12.70 1.90
CA GLY A 305 43.87 -11.55 1.05
C GLY A 305 42.62 -11.73 0.17
N THR A 306 41.77 -12.73 0.44
CA THR A 306 40.52 -12.95 -0.30
C THR A 306 39.33 -12.22 0.31
N VAL A 307 39.48 -11.63 1.50
CA VAL A 307 38.50 -10.78 2.20
C VAL A 307 39.11 -9.43 2.54
N GLY A 308 38.36 -8.35 2.34
CA GLY A 308 38.81 -6.98 2.64
C GLY A 308 37.75 -5.93 2.28
N GLU A 309 38.07 -4.65 2.43
CA GLU A 309 37.19 -3.59 1.94
C GLU A 309 37.17 -3.59 0.41
N ILE A 310 35.99 -3.49 -0.20
CA ILE A 310 35.89 -3.28 -1.64
C ILE A 310 36.26 -1.82 -1.95
N VAL A 311 37.34 -1.64 -2.70
CA VAL A 311 37.69 -0.37 -3.33
C VAL A 311 37.41 -0.48 -4.82
N TYR A 312 36.62 0.46 -5.35
CA TYR A 312 36.25 0.52 -6.75
C TYR A 312 36.98 1.65 -7.47
N SER A 313 37.49 1.36 -8.66
CA SER A 313 38.06 2.35 -9.57
C SER A 313 37.36 2.25 -10.93
N GLY A 314 37.01 3.39 -11.52
CA GLY A 314 36.40 3.44 -12.85
C GLY A 314 36.08 4.88 -13.27
N PRO A 315 35.83 5.11 -14.57
CA PRO A 315 35.54 6.46 -15.10
C PRO A 315 34.22 7.05 -14.56
N ASN A 316 33.35 6.23 -13.98
CA ASN A 316 32.08 6.58 -13.35
C ASN A 316 32.20 6.97 -11.87
N VAL A 317 33.40 6.93 -11.27
CA VAL A 317 33.65 7.41 -9.91
C VAL A 317 33.50 8.93 -9.85
N MET A 318 32.71 9.41 -8.90
CA MET A 318 32.39 10.81 -8.66
C MET A 318 33.62 11.72 -8.62
N LEU A 319 33.40 13.02 -8.85
CA LEU A 319 34.41 14.04 -8.63
C LEU A 319 34.74 14.19 -7.15
N GLY A 320 33.72 14.04 -6.29
CA GLY A 320 33.81 14.13 -4.83
C GLY A 320 32.46 14.44 -4.19
N TYR A 321 32.47 14.79 -2.91
CA TYR A 321 31.27 15.26 -2.21
C TYR A 321 31.18 16.79 -2.21
N ALA A 322 29.98 17.30 -1.99
CA ALA A 322 29.70 18.69 -1.65
C ALA A 322 28.82 18.72 -0.40
N THR A 323 29.22 19.52 0.59
CA THR A 323 28.45 19.80 1.81
C THR A 323 28.07 21.27 1.94
N CYS A 324 28.74 22.15 1.19
CA CYS A 324 28.44 23.57 1.07
C CYS A 324 28.65 24.06 -0.38
N VAL A 325 28.27 25.31 -0.67
CA VAL A 325 28.38 25.90 -2.01
C VAL A 325 29.83 25.99 -2.47
N GLU A 326 30.78 26.22 -1.55
CA GLU A 326 32.21 26.31 -1.84
C GLU A 326 32.75 25.00 -2.41
N ASP A 327 32.21 23.85 -2.00
CA ASP A 327 32.63 22.55 -2.53
C ASP A 327 32.30 22.37 -4.02
N LEU A 328 31.35 23.14 -4.56
CA LEU A 328 30.95 23.09 -5.97
C LEU A 328 32.05 23.64 -6.90
N ARG A 329 32.96 24.46 -6.36
CA ARG A 329 34.11 25.02 -7.09
C ARG A 329 35.26 24.02 -7.24
N ARG A 330 35.21 22.90 -6.51
CA ARG A 330 36.30 21.91 -6.49
C ARG A 330 36.26 21.04 -7.74
N GLY A 331 37.44 20.69 -8.25
CA GLY A 331 37.60 19.66 -9.28
C GLY A 331 37.45 18.24 -8.72
N ARG A 332 38.07 17.27 -9.39
CA ARG A 332 38.16 15.90 -8.87
C ARG A 332 39.09 15.86 -7.65
N ASP A 333 38.61 15.34 -6.54
CA ASP A 333 39.41 15.02 -5.34
C ASP A 333 39.37 13.53 -4.98
N ILE A 334 38.62 12.70 -5.74
CA ILE A 334 38.53 11.26 -5.55
C ILE A 334 38.75 10.52 -6.89
N ASP A 335 39.73 9.63 -6.92
CA ASP A 335 40.02 8.74 -8.07
C ASP A 335 39.47 7.32 -7.87
N GLN A 336 39.36 6.89 -6.61
CA GLN A 336 38.89 5.55 -6.24
C GLN A 336 37.87 5.66 -5.12
N LEU A 337 36.80 4.89 -5.23
CA LEU A 337 35.74 4.83 -4.25
C LEU A 337 36.05 3.73 -3.24
N HIS A 338 36.37 4.14 -2.01
CA HIS A 338 36.29 3.28 -0.83
C HIS A 338 34.80 3.06 -0.51
N THR A 339 34.28 1.88 -0.82
CA THR A 339 32.82 1.63 -0.77
C THR A 339 32.28 1.52 0.65
N GLY A 340 33.16 1.21 1.62
CA GLY A 340 32.78 0.81 2.97
C GLY A 340 32.11 -0.56 3.06
N ASP A 341 31.94 -1.31 1.96
CA ASP A 341 31.42 -2.67 1.96
C ASP A 341 32.59 -3.67 2.08
N ILE A 342 32.45 -4.67 2.95
CA ILE A 342 33.42 -5.77 3.13
C ILE A 342 33.10 -6.85 2.09
N GLY A 343 34.06 -7.13 1.22
CA GLY A 343 33.93 -8.06 0.12
C GLY A 343 34.76 -9.30 0.30
N ARG A 344 34.29 -10.41 -0.26
CA ARG A 344 35.04 -11.64 -0.48
C ARG A 344 35.18 -11.90 -1.98
N ARG A 345 36.40 -12.18 -2.45
CA ARG A 345 36.67 -12.63 -3.83
C ARG A 345 36.69 -14.15 -3.86
N LEU A 346 35.79 -14.73 -4.64
CA LEU A 346 35.69 -16.17 -4.84
C LEU A 346 36.73 -16.67 -5.86
N PRO A 347 37.09 -17.98 -5.84
CA PRO A 347 38.05 -18.57 -6.78
C PRO A 347 37.67 -18.42 -8.26
N ASN A 348 36.37 -18.34 -8.56
CA ASN A 348 35.84 -18.12 -9.92
C ASN A 348 35.89 -16.63 -10.36
N GLY A 349 36.48 -15.76 -9.54
CA GLY A 349 36.63 -14.32 -9.78
C GLY A 349 35.37 -13.49 -9.50
N LEU A 350 34.32 -14.08 -8.95
CA LEU A 350 33.13 -13.36 -8.50
C LEU A 350 33.36 -12.71 -7.13
N TYR A 351 32.62 -11.64 -6.84
CA TYR A 351 32.66 -10.96 -5.55
C TYR A 351 31.35 -11.17 -4.78
N GLU A 352 31.45 -11.25 -3.45
CA GLU A 352 30.32 -11.31 -2.52
C GLU A 352 30.48 -10.20 -1.47
N ILE A 353 29.39 -9.62 -1.00
CA ILE A 353 29.41 -8.71 0.14
C ILE A 353 29.12 -9.52 1.40
N VAL A 354 30.07 -9.50 2.32
CA VAL A 354 30.04 -10.27 3.58
C VAL A 354 29.89 -9.39 4.82
N GLY A 355 30.00 -8.07 4.68
CA GLY A 355 29.82 -7.11 5.77
C GLY A 355 29.98 -5.66 5.34
N ARG A 356 30.07 -4.73 6.29
CA ARG A 356 30.33 -3.29 6.07
C ARG A 356 31.28 -2.75 7.15
N ARG A 357 32.17 -1.83 6.77
CA ARG A 357 33.13 -1.15 7.65
C ARG A 357 32.48 -0.07 8.50
N SER A 358 31.78 0.85 7.84
CA SER A 358 30.93 1.81 8.54
C SER A 358 29.65 1.11 8.92
N ARG A 359 29.22 1.25 10.18
CA ARG A 359 27.95 0.72 10.64
C ARG A 359 26.84 1.50 9.96
N PHE A 360 26.49 1.18 8.72
CA PHE A 360 25.34 1.79 8.05
C PHE A 360 24.39 0.70 7.54
N VAL A 361 23.11 0.92 7.75
CA VAL A 361 22.06 0.00 7.33
C VAL A 361 21.32 0.52 6.11
N LYS A 362 20.84 -0.37 5.24
CA LYS A 362 20.01 -0.02 4.08
C LYS A 362 18.57 -0.47 4.30
N ILE A 363 17.78 0.35 4.98
CA ILE A 363 16.37 0.05 5.27
C ILE A 363 15.51 0.67 4.16
N LEU A 364 14.74 -0.17 3.46
CA LEU A 364 13.85 0.26 2.36
C LEU A 364 14.55 1.08 1.25
N GLY A 365 15.85 0.89 1.07
CA GLY A 365 16.66 1.65 0.09
C GLY A 365 17.28 2.94 0.64
N HIS A 366 16.98 3.33 1.88
CA HIS A 366 17.61 4.46 2.58
C HIS A 366 18.88 4.02 3.30
N ARG A 367 19.99 4.69 3.01
CA ARG A 367 21.28 4.49 3.71
C ARG A 367 21.27 5.31 5.00
N ILE A 368 21.28 4.63 6.15
CA ILE A 368 21.42 5.25 7.48
C ILE A 368 22.80 4.95 8.01
N ASP A 369 23.61 5.97 8.22
CA ASP A 369 24.89 5.86 8.90
C ASP A 369 24.67 5.87 10.42
N LEU A 370 24.92 4.74 11.06
CA LEU A 370 24.71 4.54 12.49
C LEU A 370 25.76 5.29 13.33
N GLU A 371 26.96 5.54 12.80
CA GLU A 371 28.00 6.31 13.51
C GLU A 371 27.67 7.81 13.44
N ALA A 372 27.19 8.30 12.29
CA ALA A 372 26.66 9.66 12.20
C ALA A 372 25.42 9.86 13.07
N LEU A 373 24.56 8.83 13.16
CA LEU A 373 23.39 8.84 14.03
C LEU A 373 23.78 8.88 15.51
N GLU A 374 24.75 8.06 15.93
CA GLU A 374 25.31 8.16 17.30
C GLU A 374 25.89 9.53 17.57
N ALA A 375 26.75 10.04 16.70
CA ALA A 375 27.40 11.33 16.90
C ALA A 375 26.38 12.49 16.99
N ASP A 376 25.27 12.42 16.25
CA ASP A 376 24.20 13.41 16.34
C ASP A 376 23.40 13.29 17.65
N LEU A 377 23.14 12.06 18.10
CA LEU A 377 22.41 11.78 19.33
C LEU A 377 23.26 12.07 20.59
N SER A 378 24.56 11.78 20.56
CA SER A 378 25.50 12.05 21.67
C SER A 378 25.70 13.54 21.95
N ARG A 379 25.39 14.45 21.01
CA ARG A 379 25.41 15.91 21.25
C ARG A 379 24.37 16.37 22.28
N ALA A 380 23.47 15.50 22.71
CA ALA A 380 22.46 15.76 23.73
C ALA A 380 22.88 15.33 25.16
N ASP A 381 24.16 15.03 25.40
CA ASP A 381 24.69 14.53 26.69
C ASP A 381 24.10 13.17 27.11
N VAL A 382 23.71 12.36 26.11
CA VAL A 382 23.16 11.01 26.27
C VAL A 382 24.19 10.00 25.78
N ASP A 383 24.58 9.05 26.62
CA ASP A 383 25.42 7.92 26.21
C ASP A 383 24.57 6.95 25.38
N VAL A 384 24.91 6.81 24.10
CA VAL A 384 24.11 6.07 23.12
C VAL A 384 24.99 5.13 22.31
N ALA A 385 24.44 3.96 22.00
CA ALA A 385 25.00 3.06 21.00
C ALA A 385 23.91 2.58 20.06
N THR A 386 24.32 2.22 18.85
CA THR A 386 23.46 1.86 17.75
C THR A 386 23.93 0.57 17.12
N ALA A 387 22.97 -0.27 16.79
CA ALA A 387 23.14 -1.45 15.98
C ALA A 387 22.06 -1.47 14.91
N GLY A 388 22.20 -2.31 13.90
CA GLY A 388 21.13 -2.45 12.93
C GLY A 388 21.36 -3.56 11.93
N THR A 389 20.27 -3.97 11.31
CA THR A 389 20.24 -4.86 10.15
C THR A 389 19.63 -4.09 8.97
N ASP A 390 19.65 -4.67 7.76
CA ASP A 390 19.00 -4.06 6.59
C ASP A 390 17.46 -3.95 6.74
N ASP A 391 16.87 -4.45 7.85
CA ASP A 391 15.43 -4.36 8.15
C ASP A 391 15.10 -3.41 9.32
N ARG A 392 16.03 -3.12 10.24
CA ARG A 392 15.79 -2.35 11.47
C ARG A 392 17.05 -1.69 12.03
N VAL A 393 16.91 -0.49 12.62
CA VAL A 393 17.90 0.18 13.47
C VAL A 393 17.50 -0.03 14.93
N VAL A 394 18.45 -0.33 15.80
CA VAL A 394 18.29 -0.43 17.25
C VAL A 394 19.22 0.57 17.90
N ILE A 395 18.68 1.40 18.78
CA ILE A 395 19.38 2.47 19.49
C ILE A 395 19.23 2.16 20.98
N VAL A 396 20.32 1.93 21.67
CA VAL A 396 20.36 1.83 23.12
C VAL A 396 20.84 3.15 23.70
N ALA A 397 20.14 3.64 24.72
CA ALA A 397 20.48 4.88 25.40
C ALA A 397 20.56 4.65 26.92
N VAL A 398 21.58 5.23 27.57
CA VAL A 398 21.70 5.26 29.02
C VAL A 398 20.99 6.52 29.52
N GLY A 399 19.76 6.35 29.99
CA GLY A 399 18.88 7.47 30.34
C GLY A 399 18.38 8.26 29.13
N HIS A 400 17.32 9.05 29.32
CA HIS A 400 16.83 10.04 28.33
C HIS A 400 16.35 9.48 26.98
N ALA A 401 15.83 8.25 26.94
CA ALA A 401 15.30 7.62 25.72
C ALA A 401 14.21 8.44 25.00
N ASP A 402 13.40 9.22 25.74
CA ASP A 402 12.37 10.10 25.16
C ASP A 402 12.96 11.29 24.38
N ALA A 403 14.10 11.84 24.82
CA ALA A 403 14.80 12.92 24.12
C ALA A 403 15.46 12.41 22.83
N VAL A 404 15.93 11.15 22.85
CA VAL A 404 16.40 10.44 21.67
C VAL A 404 15.25 10.23 20.68
N ARG A 405 14.09 9.73 21.12
CA ARG A 405 12.90 9.49 20.27
C ARG A 405 12.45 10.73 19.50
N GLN A 406 12.42 11.91 20.13
CA GLN A 406 12.02 13.17 19.47
C GLN A 406 12.97 13.61 18.35
N ARG A 407 14.25 13.25 18.41
CA ARG A 407 15.23 13.56 17.36
C ARG A 407 15.18 12.59 16.18
N LEU A 408 14.62 11.40 16.38
CA LEU A 408 14.50 10.36 15.36
C LEU A 408 13.34 10.60 14.38
N ASP A 409 12.42 11.51 14.68
CA ASP A 409 11.33 11.91 13.77
C ASP A 409 11.83 12.45 12.41
N ALA A 410 13.10 12.88 12.35
CA ALA A 410 13.76 13.37 11.14
C ALA A 410 14.40 12.25 10.29
N LEU A 411 14.45 11.00 10.76
CA LEU A 411 15.00 9.89 10.00
C LEU A 411 14.05 9.45 8.87
N PRO A 412 14.59 9.07 7.70
CA PRO A 412 13.82 8.75 6.50
C PRO A 412 13.28 7.31 6.50
N VAL A 413 13.17 6.70 7.67
CA VAL A 413 12.73 5.31 7.82
C VAL A 413 11.48 5.28 8.68
N PRO A 414 10.54 4.36 8.42
CA PRO A 414 9.36 4.22 9.25
C PRO A 414 9.77 4.07 10.71
N ALA A 415 9.06 4.73 11.63
CA ALA A 415 9.31 4.57 13.08
C ALA A 415 9.26 3.09 13.52
N SER A 416 8.53 2.24 12.79
CA SER A 416 8.50 0.78 13.02
C SER A 416 9.83 0.06 12.73
N ALA A 417 10.76 0.70 12.02
CA ALA A 417 12.09 0.17 11.70
C ALA A 417 13.19 0.78 12.59
N VAL A 418 12.84 1.61 13.57
CA VAL A 418 13.77 2.19 14.54
C VAL A 418 13.29 1.86 15.95
N HIS A 419 14.10 1.11 16.69
CA HIS A 419 13.82 0.72 18.07
C HIS A 419 14.72 1.53 19.00
N VAL A 420 14.14 2.18 20.01
CA VAL A 420 14.90 2.87 21.06
C VAL A 420 14.68 2.13 22.37
N ILE A 421 15.76 1.65 22.97
CA ILE A 421 15.75 0.85 24.19
C ILE A 421 16.57 1.61 25.24
N GLU A 422 16.00 1.79 26.42
CA GLU A 422 16.72 2.33 27.56
C GLU A 422 17.45 1.20 28.29
N VAL A 423 18.74 1.38 28.56
CA VAL A 423 19.60 0.39 29.24
C VAL A 423 20.33 1.05 30.41
N GLU A 424 20.62 0.30 31.47
CA GLU A 424 21.43 0.79 32.60
C GLU A 424 22.90 0.98 32.19
N GLU A 425 23.41 0.13 31.29
CA GLU A 425 24.77 0.21 30.73
C GLU A 425 24.75 -0.31 29.29
N ILE A 426 25.55 0.30 28.40
CA ILE A 426 25.68 -0.16 27.01
C ILE A 426 26.39 -1.52 26.99
N PRO A 427 25.80 -2.58 26.38
CA PRO A 427 26.44 -3.87 26.26
C PRO A 427 27.82 -3.75 25.58
N ARG A 428 28.86 -4.29 26.21
CA ARG A 428 30.24 -4.27 25.72
C ARG A 428 30.86 -5.66 25.76
N LEU A 429 31.68 -5.95 24.75
CA LEU A 429 32.53 -7.13 24.66
C LEU A 429 33.65 -7.10 25.74
N PRO A 430 34.28 -8.25 26.06
CA PRO A 430 35.39 -8.32 27.03
C PRO A 430 36.59 -7.42 26.72
N ASN A 431 36.70 -6.94 25.47
CA ASN A 431 37.73 -6.00 25.01
C ASN A 431 37.30 -4.52 25.10
N GLY A 432 36.14 -4.23 25.70
CA GLY A 432 35.62 -2.87 25.92
C GLY A 432 34.84 -2.26 24.73
N LYS A 433 34.77 -2.93 23.57
CA LYS A 433 33.99 -2.48 22.41
C LYS A 433 32.50 -2.73 22.62
N VAL A 434 31.63 -1.92 22.01
CA VAL A 434 30.18 -2.12 22.02
C VAL A 434 29.81 -3.46 21.40
N ASP A 435 28.99 -4.25 22.10
CA ASP A 435 28.48 -5.53 21.65
C ASP A 435 27.20 -5.34 20.83
N THR A 436 27.37 -5.13 19.52
CA THR A 436 26.23 -4.93 18.60
C THR A 436 25.32 -6.14 18.46
N ALA A 437 25.82 -7.36 18.75
CA ALA A 437 25.00 -8.56 18.71
C ALA A 437 24.04 -8.61 19.91
N ALA A 438 24.57 -8.35 21.11
CA ALA A 438 23.76 -8.22 22.33
C ALA A 438 22.71 -7.11 22.20
N ILE A 439 23.06 -5.97 21.57
CA ILE A 439 22.10 -4.88 21.33
C ILE A 439 20.95 -5.33 20.40
N LEU A 440 21.23 -6.12 19.36
CA LEU A 440 20.20 -6.59 18.44
C LEU A 440 19.26 -7.63 19.09
N GLU A 441 19.76 -8.42 20.04
CA GLU A 441 18.98 -9.42 20.79
C GLU A 441 17.97 -8.79 21.75
N LEU A 442 18.20 -7.55 22.23
CA LEU A 442 17.28 -6.82 23.11
C LEU A 442 15.90 -6.55 22.47
N VAL A 443 15.78 -6.64 21.14
CA VAL A 443 14.51 -6.46 20.40
C VAL A 443 13.76 -7.78 20.19
N ASP A 444 14.42 -8.94 20.34
CA ASP A 444 13.83 -10.24 20.06
C ASP A 444 13.10 -10.85 21.29
N GLU A 445 13.03 -10.15 22.42
CA GLU A 445 12.10 -10.48 23.51
C GLU A 445 10.66 -10.05 23.18
N PRO A 446 9.65 -10.90 23.42
CA PRO A 446 8.25 -10.55 23.20
C PRO A 446 7.85 -9.37 24.12
N PRO A 447 7.08 -8.38 23.63
CA PRO A 447 6.78 -7.19 24.41
C PRO A 447 6.00 -7.58 25.67
N ALA A 448 6.56 -7.22 26.83
CA ALA A 448 5.88 -7.32 28.12
C ALA A 448 4.59 -6.48 28.12
N PRO A 449 3.54 -6.89 28.86
CA PRO A 449 2.28 -6.16 28.87
C PRO A 449 2.50 -4.79 29.54
N HIS A 450 2.40 -3.71 28.77
CA HIS A 450 2.39 -2.36 29.31
C HIS A 450 0.97 -1.99 29.76
N ASP A 451 0.82 -1.86 31.07
CA ASP A 451 -0.25 -1.14 31.73
C ASP A 451 0.04 0.37 31.70
N GLU A 452 -1.05 1.14 31.53
CA GLU A 452 -1.23 2.59 31.67
C GLU A 452 -1.05 3.55 30.46
N PRO A 453 -1.92 4.59 30.36
CA PRO A 453 -2.46 5.03 29.08
C PRO A 453 -2.17 6.51 28.76
N CYS A 454 -1.50 6.77 27.64
CA CYS A 454 -1.67 8.01 26.88
C CYS A 454 -1.03 7.88 25.49
N GLN A 455 -1.69 7.22 24.54
CA GLN A 455 -1.29 7.31 23.13
C GLN A 455 -2.52 7.52 22.26
N THR A 456 -2.42 8.52 21.38
CA THR A 456 -3.37 8.80 20.32
C THR A 456 -3.45 7.58 19.40
N GLU A 457 -4.63 6.96 19.33
CA GLU A 457 -4.94 5.79 18.50
C GLU A 457 -4.43 5.98 17.05
N THR A 458 -3.70 5.03 16.49
CA THR A 458 -3.25 5.07 15.08
C THR A 458 -4.22 4.35 14.13
N PRO A 459 -4.35 4.73 12.85
CA PRO A 459 -5.10 3.96 11.84
C PRO A 459 -4.76 2.46 11.81
N THR A 460 -3.48 2.11 11.98
CA THR A 460 -3.05 0.71 12.11
C THR A 460 -3.64 0.00 13.34
N GLU A 461 -3.62 0.63 14.50
CA GLU A 461 -4.26 0.08 15.72
C GLU A 461 -5.78 -0.01 15.58
N ILE A 462 -6.40 0.98 14.94
CA ILE A 462 -7.83 0.98 14.64
C ILE A 462 -8.17 -0.23 13.77
N PHE A 463 -7.42 -0.51 12.71
CA PHE A 463 -7.65 -1.67 11.85
C PHE A 463 -7.45 -2.98 12.60
N ARG A 464 -6.39 -3.07 13.42
CA ARG A 464 -6.08 -4.26 14.23
C ARG A 464 -7.24 -4.57 15.18
N ASP A 465 -7.67 -3.58 15.93
CA ASP A 465 -8.73 -3.69 16.93
C ASP A 465 -10.11 -3.97 16.30
N VAL A 466 -10.46 -3.26 15.23
CA VAL A 466 -11.80 -3.34 14.61
C VAL A 466 -11.97 -4.65 13.83
N LEU A 467 -10.90 -5.12 13.18
CA LEU A 467 -10.95 -6.33 12.35
C LEU A 467 -10.55 -7.59 13.12
N GLY A 468 -9.97 -7.44 14.32
CA GLY A 468 -9.52 -8.56 15.15
C GLY A 468 -8.42 -9.38 14.48
N VAL A 469 -7.51 -8.71 13.77
CA VAL A 469 -6.39 -9.32 13.04
C VAL A 469 -5.09 -9.08 13.82
N ASP A 470 -4.25 -10.11 13.96
CA ASP A 470 -3.02 -10.00 14.77
C ASP A 470 -1.95 -9.10 14.11
N ILE A 471 -1.88 -9.12 12.77
CA ILE A 471 -0.86 -8.39 12.00
C ILE A 471 -1.54 -7.53 10.94
N VAL A 472 -1.42 -6.21 11.11
CA VAL A 472 -1.80 -5.20 10.11
C VAL A 472 -0.51 -4.72 9.44
N ARG A 473 -0.29 -5.11 8.18
CA ARG A 473 0.90 -4.70 7.41
C ARG A 473 0.69 -3.31 6.80
N PRO A 474 1.75 -2.52 6.53
CA PRO A 474 1.65 -1.17 5.97
C PRO A 474 0.78 -1.01 4.70
N HIS A 475 0.77 -2.02 3.83
CA HIS A 475 0.01 -2.04 2.57
C HIS A 475 -1.39 -2.66 2.72
N SER A 476 -1.79 -3.03 3.93
CA SER A 476 -3.08 -3.64 4.18
C SER A 476 -4.15 -2.56 4.06
N THR A 477 -5.15 -2.82 3.24
CA THR A 477 -6.36 -1.99 3.15
C THR A 477 -7.44 -2.59 4.04
N PHE A 478 -8.37 -1.76 4.51
CA PHE A 478 -9.53 -2.23 5.28
C PHE A 478 -10.29 -3.36 4.55
N ALA A 479 -10.48 -3.21 3.23
CA ALA A 479 -11.11 -4.23 2.39
C ALA A 479 -10.27 -5.52 2.31
N SER A 480 -8.94 -5.42 2.19
CA SER A 480 -8.05 -6.59 2.08
C SER A 480 -7.99 -7.44 3.36
N LEU A 481 -8.15 -6.79 4.52
CA LEU A 481 -8.14 -7.42 5.84
C LEU A 481 -9.47 -8.10 6.19
N GLY A 482 -10.43 -8.14 5.26
CA GLY A 482 -11.75 -8.74 5.51
C GLY A 482 -12.69 -7.81 6.26
N GLY A 483 -12.50 -6.50 6.09
CA GLY A 483 -13.44 -5.48 6.50
C GLY A 483 -14.80 -5.69 5.86
N ASP A 484 -15.83 -5.48 6.66
CA ASP A 484 -17.22 -5.62 6.29
C ASP A 484 -18.00 -4.37 6.67
N SER A 485 -19.31 -4.45 6.45
CA SER A 485 -20.19 -3.32 6.66
C SER A 485 -20.31 -2.87 8.12
N LEU A 486 -20.14 -3.77 9.11
CA LEU A 486 -20.24 -3.44 10.53
C LEU A 486 -18.94 -2.81 11.02
N SER A 487 -17.83 -3.46 10.71
CA SER A 487 -16.48 -2.96 10.99
C SER A 487 -16.17 -1.64 10.28
N TYR A 488 -16.76 -1.38 9.10
CA TYR A 488 -16.53 -0.15 8.33
C TYR A 488 -17.01 1.09 9.08
N VAL A 489 -18.22 1.02 9.67
CA VAL A 489 -18.79 2.12 10.45
C VAL A 489 -17.87 2.44 11.63
N GLU A 490 -17.46 1.41 12.35
CA GLU A 490 -16.62 1.56 13.55
C GLU A 490 -15.23 2.12 13.21
N ALA A 491 -14.57 1.58 12.19
CA ALA A 491 -13.28 2.06 11.73
C ALA A 491 -13.39 3.50 11.21
N SER A 492 -14.45 3.86 10.48
CA SER A 492 -14.62 5.24 9.99
C SER A 492 -14.70 6.25 11.13
N ILE A 493 -15.43 5.96 12.21
CA ILE A 493 -15.56 6.89 13.35
C ILE A 493 -14.24 7.08 14.07
N ARG A 494 -13.50 5.98 14.29
CA ARG A 494 -12.20 6.03 14.99
C ARG A 494 -11.17 6.74 14.12
N LEU A 495 -11.12 6.43 12.82
CA LEU A 495 -10.26 7.12 11.87
C LEU A 495 -10.59 8.62 11.77
N GLU A 496 -11.86 9.01 11.85
CA GLU A 496 -12.27 10.42 11.78
C GLU A 496 -11.76 11.21 13.00
N ARG A 497 -11.72 10.58 14.18
CA ARG A 497 -11.15 11.22 15.38
C ARG A 497 -9.66 11.49 15.24
N VAL A 498 -8.94 10.59 14.56
CA VAL A 498 -7.49 10.66 14.39
C VAL A 498 -7.11 11.58 13.22
N LEU A 499 -7.77 11.41 12.08
CA LEU A 499 -7.44 12.06 10.82
C LEU A 499 -8.21 13.37 10.58
N GLY A 500 -9.30 13.60 11.30
CA GLY A 500 -10.19 14.73 11.10
C GLY A 500 -11.16 14.50 9.95
N ASP A 501 -10.79 14.87 8.72
CA ASP A 501 -11.59 14.60 7.52
C ASP A 501 -11.11 13.27 6.91
N LEU A 502 -11.98 12.26 6.79
CA LEU A 502 -11.58 11.00 6.15
C LEU A 502 -11.36 11.18 4.64
N PRO A 503 -10.27 10.62 4.08
CA PRO A 503 -10.06 10.61 2.64
C PRO A 503 -11.13 9.76 1.93
N ASP A 504 -11.56 10.22 0.75
CA ASP A 504 -12.45 9.47 -0.12
C ASP A 504 -11.80 8.13 -0.47
N GLY A 505 -12.53 7.03 -0.33
CA GLY A 505 -11.98 5.71 -0.64
C GLY A 505 -11.05 5.12 0.43
N TRP A 506 -10.98 5.65 1.65
CA TRP A 506 -10.09 5.16 2.73
C TRP A 506 -10.07 3.63 2.94
N HIS A 507 -11.20 2.95 2.73
CA HIS A 507 -11.31 1.49 2.84
C HIS A 507 -10.45 0.68 1.85
N VAL A 508 -10.01 1.28 0.76
CA VAL A 508 -9.06 0.70 -0.21
C VAL A 508 -7.70 1.39 -0.17
N CYS A 509 -7.52 2.38 0.72
CA CYS A 509 -6.24 3.03 0.97
C CYS A 509 -5.38 2.13 1.88
N PRO A 510 -4.10 1.92 1.55
CA PRO A 510 -3.14 1.30 2.44
C PRO A 510 -3.14 1.96 3.82
N VAL A 511 -3.11 1.16 4.88
CA VAL A 511 -3.12 1.68 6.24
C VAL A 511 -1.92 2.59 6.54
N ALA A 512 -0.76 2.37 5.89
CA ALA A 512 0.38 3.26 6.01
C ALA A 512 0.16 4.64 5.39
N GLU A 513 -0.64 4.75 4.34
CA GLU A 513 -1.05 6.04 3.79
C GLU A 513 -2.04 6.75 4.71
N LEU A 514 -2.89 6.00 5.41
CA LEU A 514 -3.76 6.54 6.47
C LEU A 514 -2.95 6.98 7.69
N ASP A 515 -1.93 6.21 8.10
CA ASP A 515 -1.03 6.56 9.19
C ASP A 515 -0.18 7.80 8.85
N ALA A 516 0.24 7.93 7.58
CA ALA A 516 0.97 9.10 7.08
C ALA A 516 0.07 10.30 6.73
N TYR A 517 -1.25 10.17 6.91
CA TYR A 517 -2.21 11.21 6.53
C TYR A 517 -2.15 12.38 7.52
N VAL A 518 -1.65 13.53 7.05
CA VAL A 518 -1.55 14.75 7.86
C VAL A 518 -2.96 15.30 8.13
N PRO A 519 -3.40 15.39 9.41
CA PRO A 519 -4.74 15.85 9.73
C PRO A 519 -4.95 17.30 9.28
N GLN A 520 -5.81 17.52 8.29
CA GLN A 520 -6.22 18.86 7.90
C GLN A 520 -7.24 19.40 8.91
N ARG A 521 -6.76 19.94 10.04
CA ARG A 521 -7.60 20.62 11.05
C ARG A 521 -8.16 21.94 10.51
N ARG A 522 -9.17 21.88 9.64
CA ARG A 522 -10.03 23.04 9.35
C ARG A 522 -11.18 23.08 10.36
N ARG A 523 -11.40 24.23 11.01
CA ARG A 523 -12.62 24.51 11.80
C ARG A 523 -13.81 24.63 10.84
N ARG A 524 -14.50 23.52 10.58
CA ARG A 524 -15.76 23.47 9.82
C ARG A 524 -16.89 23.09 10.76
N PHE A 525 -18.08 23.66 10.57
CA PHE A 525 -19.28 23.30 11.36
C PHE A 525 -19.88 21.95 10.97
N THR A 526 -19.54 21.45 9.77
CA THR A 526 -20.03 20.19 9.21
C THR A 526 -18.89 19.22 8.90
N THR A 527 -19.15 17.92 9.01
CA THR A 527 -18.27 16.84 8.54
C THR A 527 -18.99 15.97 7.49
N ARG A 528 -18.23 15.21 6.70
CA ARG A 528 -18.76 14.28 5.69
C ARG A 528 -18.79 12.87 6.27
N ILE A 529 -19.95 12.22 6.17
CA ILE A 529 -20.12 10.81 6.56
C ILE A 529 -20.58 10.02 5.33
N ASP A 530 -20.05 8.80 5.19
CA ASP A 530 -20.50 7.87 4.14
C ASP A 530 -22.02 7.65 4.22
N THR A 531 -22.70 7.78 3.09
CA THR A 531 -24.16 7.71 3.03
C THR A 531 -24.71 6.38 3.56
N SER A 532 -23.97 5.28 3.42
CA SER A 532 -24.38 3.97 3.93
C SER A 532 -24.45 3.94 5.47
N VAL A 533 -23.62 4.71 6.16
CA VAL A 533 -23.63 4.87 7.64
C VAL A 533 -24.89 5.64 8.05
N VAL A 534 -25.18 6.75 7.36
CA VAL A 534 -26.35 7.60 7.63
C VAL A 534 -27.64 6.84 7.38
N VAL A 535 -27.75 6.17 6.24
CA VAL A 535 -28.92 5.34 5.89
C VAL A 535 -29.10 4.21 6.92
N ARG A 536 -28.02 3.63 7.45
CA ARG A 536 -28.12 2.61 8.49
C ARG A 536 -28.66 3.14 9.80
N ALA A 537 -28.12 4.26 10.28
CA ALA A 537 -28.56 4.89 11.53
C ALA A 537 -30.04 5.32 11.44
N ILE A 538 -30.43 5.95 10.34
CA ILE A 538 -31.83 6.31 10.09
C ILE A 538 -32.70 5.06 9.97
N GLY A 539 -32.22 4.04 9.24
CA GLY A 539 -32.92 2.77 9.03
C GLY A 539 -33.27 2.07 10.34
N ILE A 540 -32.33 1.96 11.28
CA ILE A 540 -32.60 1.32 12.58
C ILE A 540 -33.56 2.15 13.44
N CYS A 541 -33.42 3.48 13.46
CA CYS A 541 -34.35 4.36 14.15
C CYS A 541 -35.78 4.20 13.61
N ILE A 542 -35.94 4.12 12.29
CA ILE A 542 -37.23 3.91 11.61
C ILE A 542 -37.82 2.54 12.00
N ILE A 543 -37.02 1.48 12.03
CA ILE A 543 -37.46 0.13 12.41
C ILE A 543 -38.00 0.13 13.84
N VAL A 544 -37.21 0.63 14.80
CA VAL A 544 -37.61 0.66 16.22
C VAL A 544 -38.83 1.56 16.42
N ALA A 545 -38.86 2.75 15.79
CA ALA A 545 -39.99 3.67 15.89
C ALA A 545 -41.29 3.07 15.33
N THR A 546 -41.19 2.27 14.26
CA THR A 546 -42.34 1.57 13.66
C THR A 546 -42.87 0.50 14.60
N HIS A 547 -42.00 -0.35 15.14
CA HIS A 547 -42.40 -1.45 16.02
C HIS A 547 -43.00 -0.94 17.33
N MET A 548 -42.44 0.14 17.89
CA MET A 548 -42.98 0.80 19.09
C MET A 548 -44.23 1.67 18.81
N ARG A 549 -44.63 1.82 17.54
CA ARG A 549 -45.73 2.69 17.09
C ARG A 549 -45.55 4.16 17.51
N VAL A 550 -44.29 4.62 17.56
CA VAL A 550 -43.93 6.04 17.79
C VAL A 550 -44.13 6.84 16.50
N ALA A 551 -43.76 6.26 15.36
CA ALA A 551 -44.03 6.83 14.05
C ALA A 551 -44.50 5.75 13.07
N ARG A 552 -45.44 6.08 12.19
CA ARG A 552 -45.95 5.16 11.16
C ARG A 552 -45.10 5.18 9.88
N LEU A 553 -43.78 5.21 10.04
CA LEU A 553 -42.79 5.30 8.95
C LEU A 553 -42.17 3.91 8.72
N ALA A 554 -42.67 3.12 7.77
CA ALA A 554 -42.09 1.81 7.46
C ALA A 554 -41.03 1.90 6.33
N GLY A 555 -40.21 0.86 6.16
CA GLY A 555 -39.26 0.74 5.05
C GLY A 555 -37.78 0.67 5.44
N GLY A 556 -37.44 0.96 6.70
CA GLY A 556 -36.05 0.95 7.18
C GLY A 556 -35.30 -0.37 6.90
N ALA A 557 -35.94 -1.52 7.12
CA ALA A 557 -35.33 -2.83 6.86
C ALA A 557 -34.96 -3.05 5.38
N HIS A 558 -35.78 -2.56 4.45
CA HIS A 558 -35.51 -2.68 3.00
C HIS A 558 -34.37 -1.76 2.57
N ALA A 559 -34.29 -0.55 3.14
CA ALA A 559 -33.13 0.33 2.95
C ALA A 559 -31.84 -0.31 3.50
N LEU A 560 -31.90 -1.01 4.63
CA LEU A 560 -30.76 -1.78 5.16
C LEU A 560 -30.34 -2.93 4.24
N LEU A 561 -31.28 -3.62 3.57
CA LEU A 561 -30.96 -4.63 2.55
C LEU A 561 -30.25 -4.01 1.34
N ALA A 562 -30.65 -2.81 0.90
CA ALA A 562 -29.94 -2.09 -0.15
C ALA A 562 -28.52 -1.69 0.29
N VAL A 563 -28.36 -1.21 1.53
CA VAL A 563 -27.03 -0.95 2.11
C VAL A 563 -26.18 -2.22 2.18
N ALA A 564 -26.79 -3.37 2.49
CA ALA A 564 -26.10 -4.66 2.50
C ALA A 564 -25.55 -5.03 1.12
N GLY A 565 -26.35 -4.86 0.07
CA GLY A 565 -25.94 -5.12 -1.31
C GLY A 565 -24.88 -4.16 -1.84
N TYR A 566 -25.01 -2.87 -1.52
CA TYR A 566 -24.01 -1.86 -1.84
C TYR A 566 -22.64 -2.22 -1.22
N ASN A 567 -22.64 -2.63 0.05
CA ASN A 567 -21.42 -3.01 0.75
C ASN A 567 -20.91 -4.40 0.35
N PHE A 568 -21.78 -5.32 -0.06
CA PHE A 568 -21.37 -6.60 -0.64
C PHE A 568 -20.53 -6.37 -1.90
N ALA A 569 -21.02 -5.52 -2.81
CA ALA A 569 -20.28 -5.15 -4.01
C ALA A 569 -18.94 -4.46 -3.68
N ARG A 570 -18.95 -3.57 -2.69
CA ARG A 570 -17.79 -2.78 -2.25
C ARG A 570 -16.67 -3.60 -1.61
N PHE A 571 -17.00 -4.60 -0.79
CA PHE A 571 -15.99 -5.32 0.04
C PHE A 571 -15.78 -6.78 -0.37
N GLN A 572 -16.79 -7.48 -0.88
CA GLN A 572 -16.70 -8.94 -1.09
C GLN A 572 -16.15 -9.30 -2.48
N LEU A 573 -16.48 -8.50 -3.50
CA LEU A 573 -16.06 -8.71 -4.89
C LEU A 573 -14.63 -8.20 -5.19
N ALA A 574 -14.07 -7.36 -4.32
CA ALA A 574 -12.71 -6.84 -4.46
C ALA A 574 -11.65 -7.94 -4.26
N GLY A 575 -10.88 -8.24 -5.31
CA GLY A 575 -9.53 -8.78 -5.20
C GLY A 575 -9.31 -10.20 -4.64
N ALA A 576 -10.25 -11.16 -4.73
CA ALA A 576 -9.94 -12.57 -4.41
C ALA A 576 -10.22 -13.59 -5.51
N GLY A 577 -9.43 -14.67 -5.47
CA GLY A 577 -9.75 -15.96 -6.10
C GLY A 577 -10.96 -16.66 -5.47
N ALA A 578 -11.33 -17.82 -6.01
CA ALA A 578 -12.59 -18.53 -5.68
C ALA A 578 -12.72 -18.80 -4.19
N SER A 579 -11.67 -19.40 -3.64
CA SER A 579 -11.59 -19.82 -2.25
C SER A 579 -11.52 -18.62 -1.29
N GLY A 580 -10.93 -17.50 -1.72
CA GLY A 580 -10.86 -16.28 -0.91
C GLY A 580 -12.20 -15.55 -0.82
N ALA A 581 -12.95 -15.48 -1.92
CA ALA A 581 -14.29 -14.89 -1.94
C ALA A 581 -15.28 -15.69 -1.08
N VAL A 582 -15.26 -17.03 -1.19
CA VAL A 582 -16.11 -17.91 -0.38
C VAL A 582 -15.78 -17.78 1.11
N ARG A 583 -14.50 -17.79 1.48
CA ARG A 583 -14.09 -17.65 2.89
C ARG A 583 -14.56 -16.34 3.51
N ARG A 584 -14.45 -15.22 2.78
CA ARG A 584 -14.92 -13.91 3.25
C ARG A 584 -16.45 -13.82 3.32
N GLY A 585 -17.13 -14.39 2.33
CA GLY A 585 -18.58 -14.49 2.30
C GLY A 585 -19.10 -15.24 3.52
N LEU A 586 -18.55 -16.43 3.78
CA LEU A 586 -18.88 -17.24 4.95
C LEU A 586 -18.52 -16.55 6.28
N ALA A 587 -17.39 -15.84 6.36
CA ALA A 587 -17.03 -15.07 7.55
C ALA A 587 -18.05 -13.96 7.85
N THR A 588 -18.48 -13.22 6.82
CA THR A 588 -19.50 -12.16 6.94
C THR A 588 -20.85 -12.74 7.35
N VAL A 589 -21.24 -13.86 6.75
CA VAL A 589 -22.46 -14.59 7.14
C VAL A 589 -22.36 -15.05 8.59
N GLY A 590 -21.24 -15.64 9.00
CA GLY A 590 -21.01 -16.11 10.38
C GLY A 590 -21.09 -14.99 11.42
N ARG A 591 -20.53 -13.80 11.14
CA ARG A 591 -20.59 -12.63 12.04
C ARG A 591 -22.01 -12.16 12.34
N VAL A 592 -22.98 -12.42 11.46
CA VAL A 592 -24.39 -12.07 11.67
C VAL A 592 -25.21 -13.28 12.14
N ALA A 593 -25.03 -14.43 11.51
CA ALA A 593 -25.81 -15.63 11.80
C ALA A 593 -25.55 -16.16 13.22
N LEU A 594 -24.28 -16.26 13.65
CA LEU A 594 -23.94 -16.84 14.95
C LEU A 594 -24.51 -16.04 16.13
N PRO A 595 -24.30 -14.71 16.25
CA PRO A 595 -24.88 -13.95 17.35
C PRO A 595 -26.40 -13.94 17.33
N THR A 596 -27.00 -13.92 16.13
CA THR A 596 -28.47 -13.96 15.97
C THR A 596 -29.02 -15.30 16.45
N SER A 597 -28.47 -16.43 16.01
CA SER A 597 -28.87 -17.76 16.45
C SER A 597 -28.63 -17.97 17.94
N MET A 598 -27.51 -17.50 18.49
CA MET A 598 -27.24 -17.57 19.94
C MET A 598 -28.27 -16.78 20.75
N TRP A 599 -28.64 -15.58 20.30
CA TRP A 599 -29.67 -14.78 20.96
C TRP A 599 -31.05 -15.43 20.87
N ILE A 600 -31.43 -15.93 19.68
CA ILE A 600 -32.69 -16.66 19.50
C ILE A 600 -32.71 -17.90 20.38
N GLY A 601 -31.62 -18.67 20.48
CA GLY A 601 -31.50 -19.81 21.36
C GLY A 601 -31.65 -19.44 22.84
N LEU A 602 -31.01 -18.35 23.28
CA LEU A 602 -31.18 -17.82 24.63
C LEU A 602 -32.63 -17.41 24.91
N GLN A 603 -33.28 -16.72 23.97
CA GLN A 603 -34.68 -16.32 24.08
C GLN A 603 -35.63 -17.52 24.05
N MET A 604 -35.30 -18.56 23.27
CA MET A 604 -36.03 -19.82 23.23
C MET A 604 -35.99 -20.53 24.59
N LEU A 605 -34.86 -20.44 25.31
CA LEU A 605 -34.71 -20.99 26.66
C LEU A 605 -35.39 -20.13 27.74
N LEU A 606 -35.28 -18.81 27.66
CA LEU A 606 -35.73 -17.89 28.71
C LEU A 606 -37.22 -17.51 28.61
N VAL A 607 -37.73 -17.32 27.39
CA VAL A 607 -39.06 -16.76 27.12
C VAL A 607 -39.97 -17.78 26.42
N GLY A 608 -39.39 -18.73 25.68
CA GLY A 608 -40.14 -19.69 24.86
C GLY A 608 -40.79 -19.05 23.61
N GLY A 609 -41.46 -19.87 22.79
CA GLY A 609 -42.23 -19.40 21.62
C GLY A 609 -41.43 -19.12 20.35
N TYR A 610 -40.21 -19.65 20.23
CA TYR A 610 -39.42 -19.66 18.98
C TYR A 610 -39.29 -21.08 18.44
N SER A 611 -39.40 -21.23 17.12
CA SER A 611 -39.24 -22.51 16.42
C SER A 611 -37.76 -22.86 16.19
N ALA A 612 -37.45 -24.15 16.00
CA ALA A 612 -36.14 -24.57 15.51
C ALA A 612 -35.78 -23.91 14.16
N GLY A 613 -36.78 -23.62 13.33
CA GLY A 613 -36.60 -22.85 12.10
C GLY A 613 -36.05 -21.44 12.34
N SER A 614 -36.43 -20.78 13.43
CA SER A 614 -35.91 -19.45 13.80
C SER A 614 -34.44 -19.55 14.26
N LEU A 615 -34.09 -20.61 14.99
CA LEU A 615 -32.71 -20.85 15.44
C LEU A 615 -31.75 -21.06 14.25
N PHE A 616 -32.17 -21.82 13.25
CA PHE A 616 -31.40 -22.06 12.02
C PHE A 616 -31.60 -20.99 10.93
N LEU A 617 -32.35 -19.92 11.24
CA LEU A 617 -32.62 -18.81 10.33
C LEU A 617 -33.30 -19.22 9.02
N VAL A 618 -34.24 -20.17 9.07
CA VAL A 618 -35.00 -20.71 7.92
C VAL A 618 -36.53 -20.66 8.15
N ASN A 619 -36.99 -19.91 9.16
CA ASN A 619 -38.41 -19.83 9.51
C ASN A 619 -39.26 -19.19 8.40
N ASN A 620 -38.70 -18.31 7.59
CA ASN A 620 -39.34 -17.70 6.41
C ASN A 620 -39.81 -18.72 5.34
N TYR A 621 -39.28 -19.94 5.32
CA TYR A 621 -39.73 -21.03 4.45
C TYR A 621 -40.46 -22.16 5.19
N PHE A 622 -40.01 -22.50 6.40
CA PHE A 622 -40.49 -23.68 7.14
C PHE A 622 -41.32 -23.37 8.39
N GLY A 623 -41.56 -22.09 8.69
CA GLY A 623 -42.36 -21.65 9.83
C GLY A 623 -43.85 -21.96 9.67
N SER A 624 -44.55 -22.19 10.77
CA SER A 624 -46.00 -22.42 10.75
C SER A 624 -46.76 -21.15 10.32
N ALA A 625 -47.79 -21.32 9.48
CA ALA A 625 -48.62 -20.20 9.00
C ALA A 625 -49.43 -19.51 10.12
N TRP A 626 -49.56 -20.16 11.28
CA TRP A 626 -50.34 -19.70 12.42
C TRP A 626 -49.51 -18.80 13.35
N ARG A 627 -50.04 -17.60 13.63
CA ARG A 627 -49.47 -16.51 14.46
C ARG A 627 -48.98 -16.88 15.88
N ARG A 628 -49.08 -18.13 16.34
CA ARG A 628 -48.76 -18.52 17.71
C ARG A 628 -47.30 -18.96 17.94
N ASP A 629 -46.61 -19.50 16.93
CA ASP A 629 -45.27 -20.08 17.14
C ASP A 629 -44.13 -19.41 16.34
N GLY A 630 -44.46 -18.51 15.42
CA GLY A 630 -43.50 -17.84 14.55
C GLY A 630 -43.51 -16.34 14.78
N ARG A 631 -42.71 -15.84 15.72
CA ARG A 631 -42.38 -14.42 15.81
C ARG A 631 -41.64 -14.01 14.53
N TRP A 632 -42.22 -13.11 13.73
CA TRP A 632 -41.59 -12.60 12.49
C TRP A 632 -40.41 -11.67 12.80
N GLU A 633 -40.04 -11.55 14.07
CA GLU A 633 -39.12 -10.57 14.63
C GLU A 633 -37.74 -10.60 13.96
N TYR A 634 -37.33 -11.73 13.38
CA TYR A 634 -36.01 -11.94 12.79
C TYR A 634 -35.97 -12.18 11.28
N TRP A 635 -37.09 -11.99 10.56
CA TRP A 635 -37.16 -12.25 9.10
C TRP A 635 -36.05 -11.54 8.31
N TYR A 636 -35.65 -10.33 8.74
CA TYR A 636 -34.58 -9.55 8.11
C TYR A 636 -33.25 -10.32 8.16
N PHE A 637 -32.92 -10.92 9.31
CA PHE A 637 -31.69 -11.68 9.47
C PHE A 637 -31.71 -12.97 8.65
N GLU A 638 -32.87 -13.63 8.59
CA GLU A 638 -33.06 -14.82 7.76
C GLU A 638 -32.85 -14.49 6.28
N ALA A 639 -33.53 -13.46 5.77
CA ALA A 639 -33.38 -13.01 4.38
C ALA A 639 -31.95 -12.56 4.09
N PHE A 640 -31.34 -11.76 4.98
CA PHE A 640 -29.96 -11.27 4.83
C PHE A 640 -28.96 -12.43 4.74
N VAL A 641 -29.00 -13.37 5.68
CA VAL A 641 -28.08 -14.51 5.73
C VAL A 641 -28.25 -15.41 4.51
N GLN A 642 -29.50 -15.73 4.15
CA GLN A 642 -29.80 -16.59 3.02
C GLN A 642 -29.38 -15.95 1.68
N VAL A 643 -29.68 -14.66 1.46
CA VAL A 643 -29.25 -13.95 0.25
C VAL A 643 -27.72 -13.90 0.14
N LEU A 644 -27.02 -13.52 1.22
CA LEU A 644 -25.56 -13.45 1.19
C LEU A 644 -24.93 -14.83 1.00
N LEU A 645 -25.50 -15.89 1.56
CA LEU A 645 -25.04 -17.26 1.34
C LEU A 645 -25.21 -17.68 -0.12
N VAL A 646 -26.38 -17.42 -0.71
CA VAL A 646 -26.66 -17.70 -2.13
C VAL A 646 -25.71 -16.92 -3.03
N LEU A 647 -25.51 -15.63 -2.79
CA LEU A 647 -24.53 -14.82 -3.53
C LEU A 647 -23.12 -15.38 -3.38
N THR A 648 -22.70 -15.72 -2.15
CA THR A 648 -21.38 -16.32 -1.88
C THR A 648 -21.17 -17.62 -2.67
N LEU A 649 -22.19 -18.49 -2.71
CA LEU A 649 -22.17 -19.75 -3.47
C LEU A 649 -22.17 -19.49 -4.98
N LEU A 650 -23.01 -18.57 -5.46
CA LEU A 650 -23.07 -18.18 -6.87
C LEU A 650 -21.71 -17.67 -7.36
N PHE A 651 -21.02 -16.87 -6.54
CA PHE A 651 -19.69 -16.35 -6.82
C PHE A 651 -18.55 -17.36 -6.61
N SER A 652 -18.81 -18.54 -6.04
CA SER A 652 -17.84 -19.64 -6.07
C SER A 652 -17.61 -20.13 -7.51
N ILE A 653 -18.63 -20.00 -8.37
CA ILE A 653 -18.65 -20.49 -9.75
C ILE A 653 -17.76 -19.60 -10.65
N GLY A 654 -16.73 -20.21 -11.26
CA GLY A 654 -15.73 -19.51 -12.08
C GLY A 654 -16.30 -18.74 -13.29
N PRO A 655 -17.19 -19.33 -14.12
CA PRO A 655 -17.88 -18.63 -15.20
C PRO A 655 -18.65 -17.39 -14.75
N VAL A 656 -19.37 -17.45 -13.63
CA VAL A 656 -20.15 -16.33 -13.11
C VAL A 656 -19.25 -15.15 -12.76
N ARG A 657 -18.14 -15.41 -12.06
CA ARG A 657 -17.13 -14.39 -11.76
C ARG A 657 -16.48 -13.79 -13.01
N ARG A 658 -16.20 -14.60 -14.03
CA ARG A 658 -15.64 -14.10 -15.29
C ARG A 658 -16.61 -13.18 -16.01
N LEU A 659 -17.90 -13.52 -16.02
CA LEU A 659 -18.93 -12.69 -16.62
C LEU A 659 -19.12 -11.37 -15.87
N GLU A 660 -19.22 -11.43 -14.55
CA GLU A 660 -19.33 -10.25 -13.69
C GLU A 660 -18.12 -9.31 -13.86
N ARG A 661 -16.88 -9.83 -13.88
CA ARG A 661 -15.68 -9.00 -14.10
C ARG A 661 -15.61 -8.36 -15.49
N ARG A 662 -16.11 -9.04 -16.53
CA ARG A 662 -16.11 -8.51 -17.90
C ARG A 662 -17.09 -7.35 -18.06
N GLN A 663 -18.28 -7.47 -17.46
CA GLN A 663 -19.35 -6.48 -17.57
C GLN A 663 -20.07 -6.31 -16.23
N PRO A 664 -19.46 -5.60 -15.26
CA PRO A 664 -19.95 -5.59 -13.88
C PRO A 664 -21.31 -4.91 -13.76
N PHE A 665 -21.53 -3.78 -14.47
CA PHE A 665 -22.83 -3.11 -14.46
C PHE A 665 -23.92 -3.92 -15.15
N ALA A 666 -23.66 -4.45 -16.34
CA ALA A 666 -24.66 -5.21 -17.09
C ALA A 666 -25.09 -6.47 -16.34
N PHE A 667 -24.14 -7.18 -15.72
CA PHE A 667 -24.41 -8.33 -14.88
C PHE A 667 -25.33 -7.98 -13.70
N ALA A 668 -24.96 -6.96 -12.92
CA ALA A 668 -25.76 -6.53 -11.76
C ALA A 668 -27.15 -5.99 -12.16
N PHE A 669 -27.23 -5.26 -13.27
CA PHE A 669 -28.48 -4.68 -13.75
C PHE A 669 -29.46 -5.73 -14.29
N VAL A 670 -28.98 -6.72 -15.05
CA VAL A 670 -29.83 -7.84 -15.51
C VAL A 670 -30.33 -8.68 -14.34
N ALA A 671 -29.45 -8.96 -13.37
CA ALA A 671 -29.84 -9.64 -12.14
C ALA A 671 -30.91 -8.84 -11.37
N LEU A 672 -30.73 -7.52 -11.25
CA LEU A 672 -31.70 -6.61 -10.63
C LEU A 672 -33.06 -6.66 -11.33
N LEU A 673 -33.12 -6.60 -12.67
CA LEU A 673 -34.38 -6.68 -13.41
C LEU A 673 -35.10 -8.00 -13.18
N GLY A 674 -34.37 -9.13 -13.25
CA GLY A 674 -34.94 -10.46 -12.99
C GLY A 674 -35.48 -10.59 -11.56
N ALA A 675 -34.71 -10.15 -10.57
CA ALA A 675 -35.13 -10.15 -9.17
C ALA A 675 -36.31 -9.20 -8.90
N THR A 676 -36.36 -8.06 -9.58
CA THR A 676 -37.48 -7.11 -9.46
C THR A 676 -38.76 -7.72 -9.99
N ALA A 677 -38.71 -8.45 -11.12
CA ALA A 677 -39.87 -9.15 -11.66
C ALA A 677 -40.40 -10.22 -10.69
N VAL A 678 -39.51 -10.98 -10.04
CA VAL A 678 -39.88 -11.93 -8.98
C VAL A 678 -40.44 -11.20 -7.75
N GLY A 679 -39.82 -10.10 -7.33
CA GLY A 679 -40.26 -9.29 -6.19
C GLY A 679 -41.64 -8.68 -6.37
N LEU A 680 -41.97 -8.24 -7.59
CA LEU A 680 -43.30 -7.73 -7.96
C LEU A 680 -44.32 -8.84 -8.25
N GLN A 681 -43.96 -10.11 -8.02
CA GLN A 681 -44.83 -11.27 -8.26
C GLN A 681 -45.34 -11.37 -9.70
N LEU A 682 -44.59 -10.84 -10.68
CA LEU A 682 -44.87 -11.07 -12.11
C LEU A 682 -44.64 -12.54 -12.50
N VAL A 683 -43.92 -13.29 -11.66
CA VAL A 683 -43.70 -14.72 -11.74
C VAL A 683 -44.11 -15.34 -10.40
N GLU A 684 -45.16 -16.16 -10.38
CA GLU A 684 -45.67 -16.77 -9.15
C GLU A 684 -44.74 -17.89 -8.64
N PHE A 685 -44.27 -17.74 -7.39
CA PHE A 685 -43.53 -18.78 -6.67
C PHE A 685 -44.23 -19.10 -5.34
N GLY A 686 -45.10 -20.13 -5.35
CA GLY A 686 -45.68 -20.74 -4.15
C GLY A 686 -46.73 -19.89 -3.41
N ALA A 687 -47.29 -20.47 -2.34
CA ALA A 687 -48.47 -19.96 -1.64
C ALA A 687 -48.32 -18.54 -1.05
N SER A 688 -49.39 -17.73 -1.16
CA SER A 688 -49.45 -16.27 -0.98
C SER A 688 -49.21 -15.72 0.44
N TYR A 689 -49.03 -16.55 1.46
CA TYR A 689 -48.90 -16.09 2.85
C TYR A 689 -47.43 -15.83 3.24
N ASN A 690 -47.13 -14.65 3.79
CA ASN A 690 -45.77 -14.19 4.18
C ASN A 690 -44.73 -14.04 3.06
N ASN A 691 -45.15 -13.99 1.78
CA ASN A 691 -44.22 -13.90 0.65
C ASN A 691 -43.32 -12.66 0.68
N ILE A 692 -43.77 -11.53 1.26
CA ILE A 692 -43.00 -10.28 1.34
C ILE A 692 -41.74 -10.36 2.22
N PHE A 693 -41.61 -11.40 3.06
CA PHE A 693 -40.47 -11.61 3.95
C PHE A 693 -39.50 -12.68 3.45
N ARG A 694 -39.76 -13.25 2.27
CA ARG A 694 -38.90 -14.28 1.70
C ARG A 694 -37.71 -13.65 0.97
N PRO A 695 -36.55 -14.35 0.92
CA PRO A 695 -35.38 -13.85 0.23
C PRO A 695 -35.65 -13.54 -1.24
N HIS A 696 -36.37 -14.41 -1.95
CA HIS A 696 -36.56 -14.24 -3.40
C HIS A 696 -37.42 -13.02 -3.76
N THR A 697 -38.28 -12.54 -2.85
CA THR A 697 -39.06 -11.31 -3.06
C THR A 697 -38.34 -10.06 -2.59
N THR A 698 -37.31 -10.19 -1.75
CA THR A 698 -36.57 -9.06 -1.15
C THR A 698 -35.16 -8.88 -1.73
N VAL A 699 -34.64 -9.88 -2.44
CA VAL A 699 -33.28 -9.89 -3.03
C VAL A 699 -33.06 -8.74 -4.00
N TRP A 700 -34.11 -8.23 -4.64
CA TRP A 700 -33.99 -7.08 -5.54
C TRP A 700 -33.52 -5.81 -4.82
N PHE A 701 -33.79 -5.63 -3.51
CA PHE A 701 -33.21 -4.51 -2.74
C PHE A 701 -31.69 -4.67 -2.59
N VAL A 702 -31.20 -5.89 -2.34
CA VAL A 702 -29.76 -6.18 -2.27
C VAL A 702 -29.12 -5.92 -3.64
N LEU A 703 -29.72 -6.42 -4.72
CA LEU A 703 -29.22 -6.21 -6.07
C LEU A 703 -29.30 -4.74 -6.50
N LEU A 704 -30.27 -3.98 -6.00
CA LEU A 704 -30.42 -2.54 -6.23
C LEU A 704 -29.24 -1.77 -5.64
N GLY A 705 -28.86 -2.10 -4.40
CA GLY A 705 -27.67 -1.52 -3.76
C GLY A 705 -26.37 -1.88 -4.50
N TRP A 706 -26.25 -3.13 -4.95
CA TRP A 706 -25.08 -3.58 -5.72
C TRP A 706 -25.00 -2.88 -7.08
N ALA A 707 -26.07 -2.89 -7.88
CA ALA A 707 -26.12 -2.18 -9.16
C ALA A 707 -25.83 -0.68 -8.99
N GLY A 708 -26.29 -0.10 -7.88
CA GLY A 708 -25.97 1.26 -7.46
C GLY A 708 -24.49 1.52 -7.26
N HIS A 709 -23.78 0.63 -6.56
CA HIS A 709 -22.34 0.76 -6.34
C HIS A 709 -21.53 0.67 -7.64
N VAL A 710 -21.92 -0.23 -8.54
CA VAL A 710 -21.20 -0.50 -9.80
C VAL A 710 -21.55 0.52 -10.90
N ALA A 711 -22.56 1.36 -10.70
CA ALA A 711 -22.95 2.40 -11.64
C ALA A 711 -21.94 3.56 -11.68
N VAL A 712 -21.04 3.53 -12.67
CA VAL A 712 -19.97 4.53 -12.85
C VAL A 712 -20.45 5.77 -13.60
N THR A 713 -21.41 5.62 -14.52
CA THR A 713 -21.92 6.74 -15.36
C THR A 713 -23.29 7.25 -14.88
N ASN A 714 -23.59 8.52 -15.18
CA ASN A 714 -24.91 9.11 -14.87
C ASN A 714 -26.06 8.36 -15.55
N ARG A 715 -25.86 7.84 -16.77
CA ARG A 715 -26.85 7.01 -17.47
C ARG A 715 -27.16 5.73 -16.71
N GLN A 716 -26.13 5.04 -16.23
CA GLN A 716 -26.27 3.83 -15.41
C GLN A 716 -27.01 4.12 -14.09
N ARG A 717 -26.67 5.23 -13.42
CA ARG A 717 -27.36 5.66 -12.19
C ARG A 717 -28.82 5.99 -12.43
N LEU A 718 -29.14 6.64 -13.56
CA LEU A 718 -30.52 6.92 -13.97
C LEU A 718 -31.30 5.63 -14.23
N LEU A 719 -30.69 4.61 -14.87
CA LEU A 719 -31.34 3.31 -15.08
C LEU A 719 -31.70 2.62 -13.75
N VAL A 720 -30.75 2.55 -12.80
CA VAL A 720 -31.00 1.97 -11.47
C VAL A 720 -32.04 2.78 -10.70
N THR A 721 -32.00 4.12 -10.81
CA THR A 721 -33.01 5.01 -10.21
C THR A 721 -34.40 4.78 -10.83
N GLY A 722 -34.48 4.54 -12.14
CA GLY A 722 -35.73 4.21 -12.83
C GLY A 722 -36.35 2.92 -12.29
N VAL A 723 -35.54 1.88 -12.07
CA VAL A 723 -36.00 0.64 -11.41
C VAL A 723 -36.47 0.92 -9.99
N LEU A 724 -35.71 1.68 -9.19
CA LEU A 724 -36.09 2.04 -7.82
C LEU A 724 -37.45 2.76 -7.78
N MET A 725 -37.62 3.82 -8.60
CA MET A 725 -38.85 4.63 -8.63
C MET A 725 -40.05 3.88 -9.21
N GLY A 726 -39.84 2.99 -10.17
CA GLY A 726 -40.91 2.19 -10.77
C GLY A 726 -41.35 1.02 -9.89
N ALA A 727 -40.40 0.31 -9.28
CA ALA A 727 -40.69 -0.92 -8.53
C ALA A 727 -41.16 -0.67 -7.10
N THR A 728 -40.64 0.34 -6.40
CA THR A 728 -41.02 0.56 -4.98
C THR A 728 -42.51 0.87 -4.77
N PRO A 729 -43.21 1.69 -5.59
CA PRO A 729 -44.65 1.93 -5.41
C PRO A 729 -45.50 0.71 -5.75
N LEU A 730 -45.00 -0.18 -6.62
CA LEU A 730 -45.68 -1.43 -6.98
C LEU A 730 -45.45 -2.54 -5.94
N TYR A 731 -44.33 -2.50 -5.22
CA TYR A 731 -43.99 -3.48 -4.20
C TYR A 731 -44.68 -3.19 -2.85
N PHE A 732 -44.91 -1.93 -2.51
CA PHE A 732 -45.49 -1.53 -1.22
C PHE A 732 -46.91 -1.00 -1.36
N ASP A 733 -47.85 -1.55 -0.58
CA ASP A 733 -49.22 -1.03 -0.49
C ASP A 733 -49.31 0.41 0.03
N ARG A 734 -48.29 0.86 0.78
CA ARG A 734 -48.25 2.18 1.41
C ARG A 734 -47.25 3.08 0.71
N TRP A 735 -47.76 4.14 0.07
CA TRP A 735 -46.92 5.13 -0.62
C TRP A 735 -45.85 5.77 0.28
N GLN A 736 -46.13 5.97 1.58
CA GLN A 736 -45.17 6.50 2.56
C GLN A 736 -43.93 5.61 2.71
N GLN A 737 -44.13 4.29 2.64
CA GLN A 737 -43.06 3.30 2.72
C GLN A 737 -42.25 3.27 1.42
N ALA A 738 -42.93 3.32 0.26
CA ALA A 738 -42.28 3.44 -1.03
C ALA A 738 -41.42 4.71 -1.13
N LEU A 739 -41.96 5.86 -0.70
CA LEU A 739 -41.24 7.13 -0.67
C LEU A 739 -40.02 7.06 0.25
N MET A 740 -40.16 6.51 1.45
CA MET A 740 -39.06 6.39 2.40
C MET A 740 -37.89 5.57 1.83
N VAL A 741 -38.19 4.39 1.26
CA VAL A 741 -37.17 3.55 0.63
C VAL A 741 -36.55 4.25 -0.58
N THR A 742 -37.35 4.92 -1.41
CA THR A 742 -36.86 5.68 -2.56
C THR A 742 -35.91 6.80 -2.15
N VAL A 743 -36.22 7.55 -1.09
CA VAL A 743 -35.37 8.64 -0.60
C VAL A 743 -34.07 8.10 -0.01
N LEU A 744 -34.14 7.08 0.86
CA LEU A 744 -32.94 6.54 1.51
C LEU A 744 -32.01 5.82 0.53
N VAL A 745 -32.56 5.00 -0.36
CA VAL A 745 -31.78 4.30 -1.39
C VAL A 745 -31.35 5.26 -2.49
N GLY A 746 -32.19 6.22 -2.87
CA GLY A 746 -31.82 7.27 -3.82
C GLY A 746 -30.66 8.12 -3.33
N ALA A 747 -30.63 8.46 -2.04
CA ALA A 747 -29.47 9.10 -1.42
C ALA A 747 -28.22 8.23 -1.55
N LEU A 748 -28.31 6.92 -1.29
CA LEU A 748 -27.20 5.97 -1.47
C LEU A 748 -26.68 5.90 -2.92
N LEU A 749 -27.55 6.07 -3.93
CA LEU A 749 -27.20 6.03 -5.36
C LEU A 749 -26.49 7.31 -5.84
N TRP A 750 -26.91 8.48 -5.34
CA TRP A 750 -26.49 9.78 -5.88
C TRP A 750 -25.50 10.52 -4.99
N LEU A 751 -25.49 10.24 -3.69
CA LEU A 751 -24.63 10.90 -2.72
C LEU A 751 -23.62 9.88 -2.18
N PRO A 752 -22.33 9.99 -2.52
CA PRO A 752 -21.31 9.12 -1.93
C PRO A 752 -21.08 9.43 -0.43
N ALA A 753 -21.28 10.69 -0.03
CA ALA A 753 -21.22 11.13 1.36
C ALA A 753 -22.22 12.26 1.63
N VAL A 754 -22.76 12.31 2.85
CA VAL A 754 -23.68 13.34 3.34
C VAL A 754 -22.95 14.26 4.32
N ARG A 755 -23.20 15.57 4.21
CA ARG A 755 -22.68 16.55 5.18
C ARG A 755 -23.63 16.61 6.37
N VAL A 756 -23.12 16.37 7.57
CA VAL A 756 -23.86 16.50 8.82
C VAL A 756 -23.16 17.46 9.78
N PRO A 757 -23.88 18.08 10.74
CA PRO A 757 -23.25 18.85 11.81
C PRO A 757 -22.21 18.00 12.55
N ARG A 758 -21.04 18.57 12.88
CA ARG A 758 -19.96 17.83 13.56
C ARG A 758 -20.42 17.15 14.86
N LEU A 759 -21.33 17.77 15.60
CA LEU A 759 -21.90 17.20 16.83
C LEU A 759 -22.79 15.98 16.59
N ALA A 760 -23.40 15.87 15.41
CA ALA A 760 -24.27 14.75 15.05
C ALA A 760 -23.48 13.54 14.52
N ALA A 761 -22.24 13.75 14.06
CA ALA A 761 -21.45 12.70 13.42
C ALA A 761 -21.16 11.50 14.33
N PRO A 762 -20.72 11.68 15.60
CA PRO A 762 -20.54 10.57 16.52
C PRO A 762 -21.85 9.81 16.79
N VAL A 763 -22.99 10.51 16.81
CA VAL A 763 -24.31 9.91 17.04
C VAL A 763 -24.69 9.00 15.87
N PHE A 764 -24.59 9.49 14.63
CA PHE A 764 -24.84 8.66 13.44
C PHE A 764 -23.93 7.43 13.42
N GLY A 765 -22.64 7.62 13.71
CA GLY A 765 -21.68 6.53 13.75
C GLY A 765 -22.03 5.46 14.79
N VAL A 766 -22.27 5.85 16.05
CA VAL A 766 -22.55 4.92 17.15
C VAL A 766 -23.86 4.18 16.93
N VAL A 767 -24.92 4.89 16.50
CA VAL A 767 -26.22 4.27 16.20
C VAL A 767 -26.11 3.29 15.04
N ALA A 768 -25.34 3.63 13.99
CA ALA A 768 -25.08 2.74 12.87
C ALA A 768 -24.24 1.51 13.28
N ALA A 769 -23.25 1.65 14.16
CA ALA A 769 -22.43 0.53 14.63
C ALA A 769 -23.25 -0.43 15.52
N ALA A 770 -24.12 0.13 16.37
CA ALA A 770 -25.00 -0.63 17.25
C ALA A 770 -26.26 -1.17 16.56
N SER A 771 -26.46 -0.91 15.25
CA SER A 771 -27.75 -1.15 14.59
C SER A 771 -28.17 -2.62 14.62
N MET A 772 -27.22 -3.55 14.47
CA MET A 772 -27.47 -4.99 14.48
C MET A 772 -27.94 -5.45 15.87
N VAL A 773 -27.20 -5.08 16.91
CA VAL A 773 -27.54 -5.43 18.30
C VAL A 773 -28.87 -4.80 18.68
N THR A 774 -29.09 -3.54 18.31
CA THR A 774 -30.36 -2.83 18.54
C THR A 774 -31.52 -3.56 17.86
N PHE A 775 -31.37 -3.96 16.59
CA PHE A 775 -32.40 -4.73 15.90
C PHE A 775 -32.64 -6.07 16.62
N LEU A 776 -31.57 -6.76 17.03
CA LEU A 776 -31.68 -8.07 17.67
C LEU A 776 -32.45 -8.03 19.01
N ILE A 777 -32.24 -7.00 19.84
CA ILE A 777 -32.76 -6.98 21.22
C ILE A 777 -33.98 -6.08 21.44
N HIS A 778 -34.31 -5.16 20.51
CA HIS A 778 -35.30 -4.12 20.81
C HIS A 778 -36.66 -4.70 21.23
N TRP A 779 -37.10 -5.81 20.64
CA TRP A 779 -38.36 -6.48 20.98
C TRP A 779 -38.47 -6.88 22.45
N GLN A 780 -37.35 -7.21 23.09
CA GLN A 780 -37.29 -7.58 24.50
C GLN A 780 -37.13 -6.35 25.41
N ILE A 781 -36.48 -5.30 24.91
CA ILE A 781 -36.11 -4.12 25.71
C ILE A 781 -37.26 -3.10 25.78
N TRP A 782 -37.89 -2.77 24.65
CA TRP A 782 -38.87 -1.69 24.63
C TRP A 782 -40.09 -1.93 25.55
N PRO A 783 -40.63 -3.16 25.71
CA PRO A 783 -41.76 -3.39 26.62
C PRO A 783 -41.44 -3.05 28.07
N ILE A 784 -40.19 -3.26 28.50
CA ILE A 784 -39.71 -2.94 29.85
C ILE A 784 -39.80 -1.43 30.09
N TYR A 785 -39.34 -0.62 29.13
CA TYR A 785 -39.37 0.84 29.27
C TYR A 785 -40.76 1.43 29.12
N THR A 786 -41.62 0.89 28.26
CA THR A 786 -42.99 1.41 28.11
C THR A 786 -43.89 1.16 29.31
N ASN A 787 -43.48 0.30 30.25
CA ASN A 787 -44.16 0.13 31.53
C ASN A 787 -43.89 1.28 32.51
N VAL A 788 -42.83 2.09 32.27
CA VAL A 788 -42.36 3.12 33.19
C VAL A 788 -42.35 4.51 32.55
N PHE A 789 -42.09 4.60 31.25
CA PHE A 789 -41.91 5.85 30.51
C PHE A 789 -42.88 5.98 29.34
N VAL A 790 -43.16 7.23 28.93
CA VAL A 790 -43.88 7.54 27.67
C VAL A 790 -43.11 6.98 26.46
N ARG A 791 -43.82 6.70 25.37
CA ARG A 791 -43.28 5.94 24.22
C ARG A 791 -42.06 6.60 23.59
N GLU A 792 -42.02 7.93 23.56
CA GLU A 792 -40.93 8.73 23.02
C GLU A 792 -39.66 8.57 23.87
N ALA A 793 -39.79 8.61 25.20
CA ALA A 793 -38.68 8.38 26.11
C ALA A 793 -38.23 6.92 26.10
N ALA A 794 -39.18 5.98 26.08
CA ALA A 794 -38.89 4.55 25.94
C ALA A 794 -38.16 4.22 24.63
N PHE A 795 -38.46 4.94 23.54
CA PHE A 795 -37.77 4.80 22.26
C PHE A 795 -36.29 5.20 22.35
N LEU A 796 -36.00 6.37 22.94
CA LEU A 796 -34.63 6.81 23.15
C LEU A 796 -33.85 5.86 24.07
N LEU A 797 -34.49 5.37 25.14
CA LEU A 797 -33.90 4.39 26.05
C LEU A 797 -33.64 3.05 25.36
N THR A 798 -34.54 2.59 24.50
CA THR A 798 -34.35 1.34 23.73
C THR A 798 -33.14 1.44 22.80
N LEU A 799 -32.98 2.57 22.10
CA LEU A 799 -31.79 2.83 21.28
C LEU A 799 -30.52 2.92 22.13
N ALA A 800 -30.57 3.63 23.26
CA ALA A 800 -29.45 3.77 24.18
C ALA A 800 -29.00 2.42 24.74
N THR A 801 -29.94 1.52 25.07
CA THR A 801 -29.65 0.17 25.53
C THR A 801 -29.03 -0.69 24.44
N GLY A 802 -29.50 -0.57 23.19
CA GLY A 802 -28.85 -1.21 22.03
C GLY A 802 -27.39 -0.79 21.89
N VAL A 803 -27.11 0.51 22.03
CA VAL A 803 -25.75 1.07 22.03
C VAL A 803 -24.92 0.57 23.21
N ALA A 804 -25.48 0.54 24.43
CA ALA A 804 -24.80 0.10 25.63
C ALA A 804 -24.43 -1.39 25.57
N VAL A 805 -25.35 -2.25 25.11
CA VAL A 805 -25.12 -3.70 24.93
C VAL A 805 -24.04 -3.93 23.88
N TRP A 806 -24.10 -3.21 22.76
CA TRP A 806 -23.05 -3.28 21.72
C TRP A 806 -21.68 -2.89 22.29
N ALA A 807 -21.59 -1.77 22.99
CA ALA A 807 -20.34 -1.29 23.59
C ALA A 807 -19.77 -2.27 24.64
N THR A 808 -20.64 -2.89 25.44
CA THR A 808 -20.26 -3.84 26.48
C THR A 808 -19.81 -5.18 25.89
N GLY A 809 -20.57 -5.71 24.92
CA GLY A 809 -20.21 -6.94 24.20
C GLY A 809 -18.84 -6.83 23.53
N ARG A 810 -18.51 -5.67 22.97
CA ARG A 810 -17.19 -5.39 22.40
C ARG A 810 -16.07 -5.46 23.45
N ARG A 811 -16.26 -4.89 24.64
CA ARG A 811 -15.27 -4.94 25.72
C ARG A 811 -15.02 -6.38 26.16
N VAL A 812 -16.07 -7.16 26.36
CA VAL A 812 -15.97 -8.57 26.80
C VAL A 812 -15.26 -9.45 25.77
N LEU A 813 -15.55 -9.28 24.47
CA LEU A 813 -14.86 -10.00 23.41
C LEU A 813 -13.36 -9.67 23.39
N ARG A 814 -12.99 -8.40 23.61
CA ARG A 814 -11.60 -7.94 23.66
C ARG A 814 -10.83 -8.62 24.80
N THR A 815 -11.41 -8.67 26.00
CA THR A 815 -10.77 -9.30 27.17
C THR A 815 -10.62 -10.82 27.00
N ALA A 816 -11.63 -11.47 26.40
CA ALA A 816 -11.61 -12.92 26.15
C ALA A 816 -10.55 -13.34 25.11
N VAL A 817 -10.37 -12.56 24.05
CA VAL A 817 -9.33 -12.80 23.02
C VAL A 817 -7.93 -12.62 23.62
N VAL A 818 -7.72 -11.56 24.40
CA VAL A 818 -6.44 -11.33 25.12
C VAL A 818 -6.10 -12.51 26.05
N HIS A 819 -7.08 -13.02 26.80
CA HIS A 819 -6.89 -14.19 27.66
C HIS A 819 -6.62 -15.50 26.89
N ALA A 820 -7.25 -15.69 25.72
CA ALA A 820 -7.07 -16.90 24.91
C ALA A 820 -5.70 -16.96 24.22
N VAL A 821 -5.17 -15.81 23.79
CA VAL A 821 -3.83 -15.68 23.19
C VAL A 821 -2.74 -15.89 24.24
N GLY A 822 -2.89 -15.31 25.44
CA GLY A 822 -1.96 -15.53 26.56
C GLY A 822 -1.82 -17.00 26.96
N ARG A 823 -2.90 -17.80 26.87
CA ARG A 823 -2.86 -19.24 27.17
C ARG A 823 -2.19 -20.10 26.08
N ARG A 824 -2.14 -19.65 24.82
CA ARG A 824 -1.47 -20.39 23.73
C ARG A 824 0.04 -20.24 23.74
N ILE A 825 0.55 -19.11 24.24
CA ILE A 825 1.98 -18.83 24.35
C ILE A 825 2.62 -19.70 25.45
N LEU A 826 1.90 -19.98 26.53
CA LEU A 826 2.35 -20.82 27.66
C LEU A 826 2.35 -22.34 27.38
N ARG A 827 2.05 -22.82 26.17
CA ARG A 827 1.90 -24.25 25.85
C ARG A 827 2.79 -24.77 24.71
N ARG A 828 3.83 -24.06 24.31
CA ARG A 828 4.88 -24.66 23.45
C ARG A 828 5.99 -25.23 24.35
N PRO A 829 6.25 -26.55 24.34
CA PRO A 829 7.42 -27.09 25.01
C PRO A 829 8.68 -26.67 24.24
N VAL A 830 9.72 -26.35 25.00
CA VAL A 830 11.07 -25.92 24.58
C VAL A 830 11.73 -26.99 23.71
#